data_AF-A0A0L6UNI1-F1
#
_entry.id   AF-A0A0L6UNI1-F1
#
_cell.length_a   1.000
_cell.length_b   1.000
_cell.length_c   1.000
_cell.angle_alpha   90.00
_cell.angle_beta   90.00
_cell.angle_gamma   90.00
#
_symmetry.space_group_name_H-M   'P 1'
#
loop_
_entity.id
_entity.type
_entity.pdbx_description
1 polymer ?
#
loop_
_entity_poly.entity_id
_entity_poly.type
_entity_poly.pdbx_seq_one_letter_code
_entity_poly.pdbx_strand_id
1 'polypeptide(L)'
;MAKAVLETLNILCEVEEAEPGRPSKTDCGVSHVDTFLMACATLSSSQNHLDTVLMYFHKNSLYFFFVGQKPESTHAVLSLLSTTSFYIRFFSLQLLGTLLMAPAPRPSTLQAHFLTAPGGLGTILSVLDDTREIIRNEVLLILLNITEKNADIQKIIAFEGGFDRLFHIIDVEGGIGAGGIVVQDCLLCVGQLLRYNVSNQNYFRETSCIPHLAPMLLFPPAQDLHPVALDSFATQPWSEQKLNNALLVLALARILVSGAGAGKIANQRALLIGGLTRCLAEMGLASAAPPVLKSEALHILAHVVRGSEMNQEYISKLVLNPLAASSPLAGQDPSYADREKPEFYRLPPQSTILALFSLVLEGLPGASMPISAEDDLHILSVRAAALSVIDSFLSGNPDAQLGIVATMNTPIPQPADQQAGPSHSPGSLLFAALQGLPPTEAVSMAAYTSFFASLIFAHLLRGFEPAKKVAREIRIGGDPADQQQQESTHEDDDQTSLVQILIGNLMMAQRMQSQSNNAGDGIQRSLAWARIMVGYLIVLATWLWESPSTTSEFLSEGTNLQVLIEPISQSSGVDPLVQGLCAFVLGIIYDTDHDPACTIPRSTLQPILLSRVGPDQFVNRILRLREDPRFKNVGPDVLELALQSPSPSDPSIVDNQSGLWFDWPFVEFLKNNFVSIQQSILIDPGSDGGHKSFQESGHHDEELSRLKSQLAEQTNEMHALEGKISKLRLQVNDQTHEKEEMERLRQDNTRLNEEVRGLRESVEALTAAQKENEKEQEDLLVLLEEVSGKRRRDKALMREKGIDVSEDEDEEDA
;
A
#
# COMPACT_ATOMS: atom_id res chain seq x y z
N MET A 1 46.73 -3.21 -20.65
CA MET A 1 45.41 -3.22 -21.32
C MET A 1 45.38 -4.25 -22.44
N ALA A 2 46.08 -4.05 -23.57
CA ALA A 2 46.19 -5.07 -24.63
C ALA A 2 46.70 -6.44 -24.14
N LYS A 3 47.71 -6.44 -23.25
CA LYS A 3 48.22 -7.66 -22.61
C LYS A 3 47.19 -8.40 -21.73
N ALA A 4 46.37 -7.66 -20.99
CA ALA A 4 45.34 -8.25 -20.14
C ALA A 4 44.19 -8.82 -20.99
N VAL A 5 43.77 -8.09 -22.04
CA VAL A 5 42.79 -8.59 -23.02
C VAL A 5 43.32 -9.82 -23.76
N LEU A 6 44.60 -9.82 -24.18
CA LEU A 6 45.26 -10.99 -24.77
C LEU A 6 45.38 -12.16 -23.79
N GLU A 7 45.72 -11.92 -22.52
CA GLU A 7 45.80 -12.96 -21.49
C GLU A 7 44.42 -13.56 -21.20
N THR A 8 43.38 -12.73 -21.07
CA THR A 8 42.00 -13.18 -20.92
C THR A 8 41.56 -14.03 -22.12
N LEU A 9 41.91 -13.61 -23.34
CA LEU A 9 41.55 -14.32 -24.58
C LEU A 9 42.41 -15.58 -24.83
N ASN A 10 43.68 -15.61 -24.42
CA ASN A 10 44.52 -16.81 -24.48
C ASN A 10 43.98 -17.89 -23.55
N ILE A 11 43.59 -17.53 -22.32
CA ILE A 11 42.99 -18.45 -21.34
C ILE A 11 41.66 -19.01 -21.87
N LEU A 12 40.90 -18.22 -22.64
CA LEU A 12 39.64 -18.64 -23.25
C LEU A 12 39.81 -19.55 -24.49
N CYS A 13 41.00 -19.62 -25.07
CA CYS A 13 41.30 -20.34 -26.32
C CYS A 13 42.06 -21.66 -26.12
N GLU A 14 42.49 -22.03 -24.91
CA GLU A 14 43.10 -23.33 -24.62
C GLU A 14 42.02 -24.43 -24.58
N VAL A 15 41.52 -24.82 -25.76
CA VAL A 15 40.82 -26.09 -25.97
C VAL A 15 41.89 -27.10 -26.40
N GLU A 16 42.03 -28.16 -25.60
CA GLU A 16 43.03 -29.24 -25.71
C GLU A 16 43.45 -29.59 -27.15
N GLU A 17 44.76 -29.55 -27.42
CA GLU A 17 45.36 -30.15 -28.61
C GLU A 17 45.14 -31.67 -28.59
N ALA A 18 44.16 -32.16 -29.35
CA ALA A 18 44.04 -33.58 -29.63
C ALA A 18 45.14 -34.02 -30.63
N GLU A 19 45.72 -35.19 -30.35
CA GLU A 19 46.87 -35.84 -30.99
C GLU A 19 47.05 -35.64 -32.53
N PRO A 20 48.30 -35.60 -33.02
CA PRO A 20 48.59 -35.34 -34.43
C PRO A 20 48.21 -36.53 -35.32
N GLY A 21 47.10 -36.42 -36.06
CA GLY A 21 46.82 -37.37 -37.14
C GLY A 21 45.36 -37.59 -37.59
N ARG A 22 44.35 -36.93 -37.01
CA ARG A 22 42.97 -36.97 -37.53
C ARG A 22 42.45 -35.56 -37.82
N PRO A 23 41.87 -35.29 -39.00
CA PRO A 23 41.15 -34.03 -39.22
C PRO A 23 39.87 -34.02 -38.36
N SER A 24 39.75 -33.07 -37.44
CA SER A 24 38.53 -32.89 -36.64
C SER A 24 37.44 -32.25 -37.51
N LYS A 25 36.23 -32.81 -37.47
CA LYS A 25 35.03 -32.23 -38.08
C LYS A 25 34.44 -31.17 -37.15
N THR A 26 35.14 -30.05 -36.94
CA THR A 26 34.57 -28.82 -36.36
C THR A 26 35.49 -27.66 -36.71
N ASP A 27 35.36 -27.14 -37.92
CA ASP A 27 36.07 -25.94 -38.39
C ASP A 27 35.30 -24.67 -37.98
N CYS A 28 35.19 -24.45 -36.67
CA CYS A 28 34.57 -23.26 -36.10
C CYS A 28 35.41 -22.72 -34.94
N GLY A 29 36.55 -22.09 -35.27
CA GLY A 29 37.27 -21.27 -34.29
C GLY A 29 38.68 -20.89 -34.70
N VAL A 30 39.46 -21.82 -35.25
CA VAL A 30 40.92 -21.65 -35.35
C VAL A 30 41.33 -20.64 -36.44
N SER A 31 40.65 -20.57 -37.58
CA SER A 31 41.03 -19.66 -38.69
C SER A 31 40.80 -18.17 -38.39
N HIS A 32 39.91 -17.86 -37.44
CA HIS A 32 39.61 -16.47 -37.07
C HIS A 32 40.48 -15.98 -35.91
N VAL A 33 41.13 -16.89 -35.16
CA VAL A 33 42.02 -16.58 -34.04
C VAL A 33 43.36 -16.01 -34.53
N ASP A 34 43.94 -16.55 -35.60
CA ASP A 34 45.19 -16.00 -36.18
C ASP A 34 44.99 -14.60 -36.77
N THR A 35 43.83 -14.37 -37.38
CA THR A 35 43.45 -13.06 -37.92
C THR A 35 43.17 -12.04 -36.79
N PHE A 36 42.58 -12.51 -35.68
CA PHE A 36 42.33 -11.74 -34.46
C PHE A 36 43.63 -11.34 -33.75
N LEU A 37 44.57 -12.28 -33.59
CA LEU A 37 45.87 -12.04 -32.99
C LEU A 37 46.76 -11.13 -33.86
N MET A 38 46.69 -11.23 -35.20
CA MET A 38 47.36 -10.29 -36.10
C MET A 38 46.78 -8.86 -36.00
N ALA A 39 45.46 -8.71 -35.86
CA ALA A 39 44.84 -7.41 -35.66
C ALA A 39 45.21 -6.80 -34.28
N CYS A 40 45.27 -7.61 -33.22
CA CYS A 40 45.74 -7.16 -31.91
C CYS A 40 47.24 -6.84 -31.87
N ALA A 41 48.07 -7.57 -32.62
CA ALA A 41 49.50 -7.31 -32.74
C ALA A 41 49.80 -5.98 -33.46
N THR A 42 49.01 -5.64 -34.49
CA THR A 42 49.13 -4.35 -35.20
C THR A 42 48.62 -3.15 -34.39
N LEU A 43 47.68 -3.36 -33.46
CA LEU A 43 47.13 -2.34 -32.57
C LEU A 43 47.98 -2.05 -31.32
N SER A 44 49.09 -2.76 -31.11
CA SER A 44 50.02 -2.57 -29.98
C SER A 44 50.77 -1.23 -29.98
N SER A 45 50.50 -0.34 -30.94
CA SER A 45 51.29 0.87 -31.21
C SER A 45 50.57 2.22 -31.00
N SER A 46 49.29 2.27 -30.60
CA SER A 46 48.59 3.56 -30.41
C SER A 46 47.45 3.49 -29.39
N GLN A 47 47.34 4.54 -28.57
CA GLN A 47 46.63 4.57 -27.29
C GLN A 47 45.11 4.87 -27.39
N ASN A 48 44.54 5.01 -28.59
CA ASN A 48 43.24 5.69 -28.79
C ASN A 48 42.12 4.88 -29.49
N HIS A 49 42.12 3.54 -29.47
CA HIS A 49 41.23 2.77 -30.35
C HIS A 49 40.43 1.63 -29.67
N LEU A 50 39.93 1.82 -28.44
CA LEU A 50 38.96 0.89 -27.85
C LEU A 50 37.61 0.92 -28.61
N ASP A 51 37.17 2.12 -29.01
CA ASP A 51 35.96 2.32 -29.84
C ASP A 51 36.12 1.68 -31.23
N THR A 52 37.33 1.66 -31.78
CA THR A 52 37.63 1.04 -33.07
C THR A 52 37.63 -0.49 -32.98
N VAL A 53 38.07 -1.07 -31.86
CA VAL A 53 37.94 -2.52 -31.61
C VAL A 53 36.47 -2.90 -31.46
N LEU A 54 35.69 -2.14 -30.67
CA LEU A 54 34.24 -2.34 -30.53
C LEU A 54 33.46 -2.11 -31.85
N MET A 55 33.89 -1.16 -32.70
CA MET A 55 33.33 -0.95 -34.04
C MET A 55 33.70 -2.05 -35.05
N TYR A 56 34.93 -2.58 -35.02
CA TYR A 56 35.37 -3.63 -35.96
C TYR A 56 34.67 -4.96 -35.69
N PHE A 57 34.28 -5.23 -34.44
CA PHE A 57 33.49 -6.41 -34.06
C PHE A 57 32.00 -6.17 -34.22
N HIS A 58 31.56 -6.09 -35.47
CA HIS A 58 30.14 -6.14 -35.81
C HIS A 58 29.48 -7.35 -35.10
N LYS A 59 28.41 -7.08 -34.34
CA LYS A 59 27.56 -7.88 -33.42
C LYS A 59 27.39 -9.41 -33.60
N ASN A 60 27.84 -10.04 -34.68
CA ASN A 60 27.60 -11.46 -34.98
C ASN A 60 28.80 -12.39 -34.72
N SER A 61 30.06 -11.94 -34.85
CA SER A 61 31.22 -12.83 -34.70
C SER A 61 31.58 -13.13 -33.24
N LEU A 62 31.51 -12.13 -32.34
CA LEU A 62 31.71 -12.34 -30.89
C LEU A 62 30.61 -13.24 -30.29
N TYR A 63 29.38 -13.13 -30.80
CA TYR A 63 28.27 -14.02 -30.41
C TYR A 63 28.55 -15.47 -30.77
N PHE A 64 29.03 -15.73 -32.00
CA PHE A 64 29.33 -17.10 -32.44
C PHE A 64 30.43 -17.76 -31.58
N PHE A 65 31.36 -16.96 -31.06
CA PHE A 65 32.48 -17.42 -30.23
C PHE A 65 32.08 -17.64 -28.75
N PHE A 66 31.33 -16.70 -28.14
CA PHE A 66 31.00 -16.75 -26.70
C PHE A 66 29.62 -17.33 -26.36
N VAL A 67 28.67 -17.25 -27.30
CA VAL A 67 27.27 -17.64 -27.13
C VAL A 67 26.87 -18.58 -28.29
N GLY A 68 27.76 -19.52 -28.62
CA GLY A 68 27.38 -20.72 -29.37
C GLY A 68 26.40 -21.59 -28.56
N GLN A 69 25.99 -22.75 -29.08
CA GLN A 69 25.12 -23.70 -28.34
C GLN A 69 25.74 -24.25 -27.03
N LYS A 70 26.99 -23.89 -26.75
CA LYS A 70 27.87 -24.52 -25.78
C LYS A 70 28.14 -23.57 -24.60
N PRO A 71 27.80 -23.96 -23.35
CA PRO A 71 27.90 -23.07 -22.19
C PRO A 71 29.33 -22.80 -21.72
N GLU A 72 30.31 -23.58 -22.16
CA GLU A 72 31.69 -23.60 -21.65
C GLU A 72 32.40 -22.25 -21.80
N SER A 73 32.23 -21.54 -22.93
CA SER A 73 32.81 -20.21 -23.14
C SER A 73 32.27 -19.18 -22.16
N THR A 74 30.96 -19.25 -21.85
CA THR A 74 30.33 -18.36 -20.86
C THR A 74 30.82 -18.70 -19.45
N HIS A 75 30.94 -20.00 -19.13
CA HIS A 75 31.47 -20.46 -17.83
C HIS A 75 32.92 -20.03 -17.61
N ALA A 76 33.75 -20.06 -18.64
CA ALA A 76 35.12 -19.57 -18.58
C ALA A 76 35.19 -18.06 -18.29
N VAL A 77 34.37 -17.24 -18.96
CA VAL A 77 34.28 -15.79 -18.68
C VAL A 77 33.82 -15.52 -17.25
N LEU A 78 32.86 -16.29 -16.74
CA LEU A 78 32.42 -16.23 -15.34
C LEU A 78 33.54 -16.56 -14.36
N SER A 79 34.32 -17.61 -14.63
CA SER A 79 35.43 -18.02 -13.76
C SER A 79 36.48 -16.92 -13.59
N LEU A 80 36.67 -16.08 -14.63
CA LEU A 80 37.60 -14.95 -14.60
C LEU A 80 37.18 -13.86 -13.59
N LEU A 81 35.91 -13.78 -13.21
CA LEU A 81 35.44 -12.86 -12.17
C LEU A 81 36.02 -13.20 -10.79
N SER A 82 36.40 -14.46 -10.56
CA SER A 82 37.05 -14.87 -9.29
C SER A 82 38.47 -14.32 -9.15
N THR A 83 39.12 -13.86 -10.23
CA THR A 83 40.49 -13.31 -10.20
C THR A 83 40.55 -11.96 -9.49
N THR A 84 41.61 -11.63 -8.77
CA THR A 84 41.72 -10.32 -8.06
C THR A 84 42.09 -9.14 -8.97
N SER A 85 42.49 -9.42 -10.22
CA SER A 85 42.94 -8.41 -11.19
C SER A 85 41.82 -7.48 -11.60
N PHE A 86 42.04 -6.17 -11.42
CA PHE A 86 41.07 -5.14 -11.77
C PHE A 86 40.63 -5.23 -13.23
N TYR A 87 41.59 -5.26 -14.15
CA TYR A 87 41.31 -5.23 -15.58
C TYR A 87 40.62 -6.49 -16.06
N ILE A 88 40.98 -7.66 -15.53
CA ILE A 88 40.35 -8.93 -15.92
C ILE A 88 38.87 -8.90 -15.49
N ARG A 89 38.58 -8.57 -14.21
CA ARG A 89 37.20 -8.42 -13.74
C ARG A 89 36.41 -7.41 -14.54
N PHE A 90 36.95 -6.20 -14.69
CA PHE A 90 36.25 -5.10 -15.35
C PHE A 90 35.91 -5.43 -16.81
N PHE A 91 36.87 -5.90 -17.60
CA PHE A 91 36.61 -6.23 -19.00
C PHE A 91 35.75 -7.50 -19.17
N SER A 92 35.84 -8.47 -18.25
CA SER A 92 34.91 -9.60 -18.23
C SER A 92 33.47 -9.14 -17.96
N LEU A 93 33.26 -8.22 -17.02
CA LEU A 93 31.93 -7.65 -16.76
C LEU A 93 31.41 -6.86 -17.96
N GLN A 94 32.21 -5.97 -18.54
CA GLN A 94 31.82 -5.20 -19.74
C GLN A 94 31.44 -6.10 -20.92
N LEU A 95 32.19 -7.20 -21.12
CA LEU A 95 31.89 -8.19 -22.15
C LEU A 95 30.53 -8.85 -21.89
N LEU A 96 30.29 -9.33 -20.66
CA LEU A 96 29.01 -9.93 -20.27
C LEU A 96 27.85 -8.94 -20.42
N GLY A 97 28.03 -7.68 -20.02
CA GLY A 97 27.03 -6.63 -20.17
C GLY A 97 26.67 -6.37 -21.62
N THR A 98 27.68 -6.27 -22.49
CA THR A 98 27.48 -6.11 -23.93
C THR A 98 26.69 -7.29 -24.54
N LEU A 99 26.95 -8.52 -24.08
CA LEU A 99 26.23 -9.70 -24.53
C LEU A 99 24.78 -9.74 -24.03
N LEU A 100 24.53 -9.31 -22.78
CA LEU A 100 23.18 -9.22 -22.21
C LEU A 100 22.33 -8.12 -22.86
N MET A 101 22.94 -7.03 -23.34
CA MET A 101 22.22 -5.95 -24.05
C MET A 101 22.02 -6.24 -25.55
N ALA A 102 22.47 -7.39 -26.05
CA ALA A 102 22.33 -7.74 -27.45
C ALA A 102 20.88 -8.16 -27.80
N PRO A 103 20.41 -8.00 -29.06
CA PRO A 103 19.05 -8.37 -29.43
C PRO A 103 18.76 -9.86 -29.19
N ALA A 104 17.51 -10.19 -28.86
CA ALA A 104 17.04 -11.57 -28.68
C ALA A 104 17.43 -12.49 -29.87
N PRO A 105 17.69 -13.80 -29.64
CA PRO A 105 17.54 -14.56 -28.38
C PRO A 105 18.80 -14.59 -27.48
N ARG A 106 19.78 -13.73 -27.74
CA ARG A 106 21.10 -13.80 -27.10
C ARG A 106 21.07 -13.68 -25.56
N PRO A 107 20.30 -12.74 -24.97
CA PRO A 107 20.28 -12.58 -23.51
C PRO A 107 19.71 -13.81 -22.82
N SER A 108 18.65 -14.43 -23.37
CA SER A 108 18.05 -15.64 -22.82
C SER A 108 18.98 -16.85 -22.89
N THR A 109 19.77 -16.99 -23.95
CA THR A 109 20.78 -18.06 -24.05
C THR A 109 21.85 -17.86 -23.00
N LEU A 110 22.33 -16.64 -22.82
CA LEU A 110 23.35 -16.33 -21.83
C LEU A 110 22.84 -16.57 -20.40
N GLN A 111 21.61 -16.14 -20.08
CA GLN A 111 20.91 -16.46 -18.84
C GLN A 111 20.86 -17.97 -18.57
N ALA A 112 20.56 -18.79 -19.58
CA ALA A 112 20.57 -20.25 -19.44
C ALA A 112 21.98 -20.81 -19.15
N HIS A 113 23.02 -20.22 -19.74
CA HIS A 113 24.40 -20.60 -19.44
C HIS A 113 24.80 -20.22 -18.00
N PHE A 114 24.39 -19.04 -17.51
CA PHE A 114 24.64 -18.64 -16.11
C PHE A 114 24.04 -19.62 -15.10
N LEU A 115 22.84 -20.15 -15.37
CA LEU A 115 22.16 -21.13 -14.50
C LEU A 115 22.90 -22.48 -14.40
N THR A 116 23.72 -22.82 -15.39
CA THR A 116 24.48 -24.08 -15.43
C THR A 116 25.94 -23.92 -15.05
N ALA A 117 26.40 -22.69 -14.77
CA ALA A 117 27.79 -22.41 -14.49
C ALA A 117 28.24 -22.91 -13.10
N PRO A 118 29.44 -23.50 -12.98
CA PRO A 118 30.01 -23.83 -11.68
C PRO A 118 30.30 -22.55 -10.88
N GLY A 119 29.78 -22.47 -9.65
CA GLY A 119 29.80 -21.22 -8.85
C GLY A 119 28.70 -20.22 -9.21
N GLY A 120 27.92 -20.51 -10.26
CA GLY A 120 26.65 -19.86 -10.62
C GLY A 120 26.66 -18.33 -10.61
N LEU A 121 25.49 -17.78 -10.26
CA LEU A 121 25.27 -16.35 -10.06
C LEU A 121 25.96 -15.83 -8.78
N GLY A 122 26.30 -16.72 -7.84
CA GLY A 122 27.01 -16.38 -6.61
C GLY A 122 28.38 -15.76 -6.86
N THR A 123 29.04 -16.15 -7.95
CA THR A 123 30.31 -15.50 -8.36
C THR A 123 30.07 -14.03 -8.70
N ILE A 124 29.01 -13.72 -9.46
CA ILE A 124 28.66 -12.33 -9.82
C ILE A 124 28.31 -11.54 -8.56
N LEU A 125 27.49 -12.11 -7.67
CA LEU A 125 27.09 -11.45 -6.43
C LEU A 125 28.26 -11.21 -5.48
N SER A 126 29.25 -12.10 -5.43
CA SER A 126 30.45 -11.89 -4.62
C SER A 126 31.29 -10.69 -5.08
N VAL A 127 31.15 -10.26 -6.35
CA VAL A 127 31.83 -9.07 -6.87
C VAL A 127 31.14 -7.77 -6.40
N LEU A 128 29.90 -7.81 -5.90
CA LEU A 128 29.32 -6.66 -5.20
C LEU A 128 30.08 -6.30 -3.92
N ASP A 129 30.78 -7.27 -3.33
CA ASP A 129 31.59 -7.08 -2.12
C ASP A 129 33.00 -6.53 -2.46
N ASP A 130 33.28 -6.18 -3.73
CA ASP A 130 34.55 -5.60 -4.18
C ASP A 130 34.72 -4.17 -3.67
N THR A 131 35.87 -3.88 -3.04
CA THR A 131 36.16 -2.55 -2.47
C THR A 131 36.35 -1.45 -3.52
N ARG A 132 36.49 -1.82 -4.79
CA ARG A 132 36.69 -0.87 -5.90
C ARG A 132 35.33 -0.55 -6.50
N GLU A 133 34.81 0.65 -6.20
CA GLU A 133 33.49 1.11 -6.64
C GLU A 133 33.22 0.92 -8.13
N ILE A 134 34.21 1.15 -8.99
CA ILE A 134 34.08 0.97 -10.45
C ILE A 134 33.66 -0.46 -10.80
N ILE A 135 34.24 -1.47 -10.14
CA ILE A 135 33.92 -2.88 -10.39
C ILE A 135 32.54 -3.21 -9.82
N ARG A 136 32.28 -2.81 -8.57
CA ARG A 136 30.98 -3.01 -7.90
C ARG A 136 29.83 -2.42 -8.72
N ASN A 137 29.99 -1.18 -9.21
CA ASN A 137 28.95 -0.49 -9.97
C ASN A 137 28.71 -1.15 -11.34
N GLU A 138 29.75 -1.67 -11.98
CA GLU A 138 29.60 -2.44 -13.23
C GLU A 138 28.74 -3.72 -12.98
N VAL A 139 28.90 -4.38 -11.83
CA VAL A 139 28.05 -5.53 -11.46
C VAL A 139 26.59 -5.15 -11.30
N LEU A 140 26.26 -3.97 -10.76
CA LEU A 140 24.87 -3.51 -10.65
C LEU A 140 24.21 -3.42 -12.03
N LEU A 141 24.93 -2.94 -13.04
CA LEU A 141 24.46 -2.90 -14.43
C LEU A 141 24.27 -4.32 -14.99
N ILE A 142 25.16 -5.26 -14.67
CA ILE A 142 24.97 -6.67 -15.04
C ILE A 142 23.72 -7.25 -14.40
N LEU A 143 23.47 -6.97 -13.11
CA LEU A 143 22.28 -7.43 -12.40
C LEU A 143 21.00 -6.95 -13.09
N LEU A 144 20.91 -5.67 -13.43
CA LEU A 144 19.75 -5.11 -14.14
C LEU A 144 19.45 -5.79 -15.47
N ASN A 145 20.46 -6.31 -16.16
CA ASN A 145 20.27 -6.97 -17.45
C ASN A 145 20.06 -8.49 -17.30
N ILE A 146 20.73 -9.13 -16.34
CA ILE A 146 20.64 -10.58 -16.16
C ILE A 146 19.33 -11.02 -15.49
N THR A 147 18.73 -10.17 -14.63
CA THR A 147 17.45 -10.47 -13.98
C THR A 147 16.23 -10.18 -14.84
N GLU A 148 16.42 -9.57 -16.02
CA GLU A 148 15.30 -9.20 -16.88
C GLU A 148 14.55 -10.45 -17.37
N LYS A 149 13.24 -10.53 -17.06
CA LYS A 149 12.31 -11.58 -17.52
C LYS A 149 12.74 -13.02 -17.17
N ASN A 150 13.55 -13.22 -16.13
CA ASN A 150 14.00 -14.55 -15.71
C ASN A 150 13.77 -14.77 -14.21
N ALA A 151 12.65 -15.44 -13.88
CA ALA A 151 12.23 -15.65 -12.49
C ALA A 151 13.17 -16.57 -11.69
N ASP A 152 13.87 -17.49 -12.35
CA ASP A 152 14.78 -18.43 -11.67
C ASP A 152 16.08 -17.72 -11.26
N ILE A 153 16.63 -16.88 -12.14
CA ILE A 153 17.77 -16.02 -11.81
C ILE A 153 17.43 -15.06 -10.68
N GLN A 154 16.25 -14.42 -10.75
CA GLN A 154 15.77 -13.53 -9.68
C GLN A 154 15.69 -14.25 -8.32
N LYS A 155 15.20 -15.49 -8.29
CA LYS A 155 15.11 -16.30 -7.06
C LYS A 155 16.50 -16.62 -6.52
N ILE A 156 17.40 -17.12 -7.37
CA ILE A 156 18.75 -17.46 -6.95
C ILE A 156 19.45 -16.24 -6.35
N ILE A 157 19.36 -15.09 -7.01
CA ILE A 157 19.97 -13.85 -6.52
C ILE A 157 19.39 -13.41 -5.18
N ALA A 158 18.07 -13.50 -5.01
CA ALA A 158 17.43 -13.18 -3.73
C ALA A 158 17.90 -14.13 -2.60
N PHE A 159 17.93 -15.44 -2.86
CA PHE A 159 18.33 -16.46 -1.87
C PHE A 159 19.83 -16.42 -1.53
N GLU A 160 20.67 -15.91 -2.43
CA GLU A 160 22.11 -15.69 -2.18
C GLU A 160 22.41 -14.34 -1.49
N GLY A 161 21.41 -13.73 -0.85
CA GLY A 161 21.57 -12.50 -0.06
C GLY A 161 21.63 -11.21 -0.90
N GLY A 162 21.05 -11.22 -2.11
CA GLY A 162 21.05 -10.06 -3.00
C GLY A 162 20.40 -8.82 -2.39
N PHE A 163 19.30 -8.97 -1.63
CA PHE A 163 18.63 -7.82 -1.00
C PHE A 163 19.52 -7.14 0.06
N ASP A 164 20.16 -7.92 0.93
CA ASP A 164 21.00 -7.39 2.01
C ASP A 164 22.21 -6.63 1.44
N ARG A 165 22.86 -7.17 0.40
CA ARG A 165 23.97 -6.49 -0.29
C ARG A 165 23.53 -5.19 -0.94
N LEU A 166 22.39 -5.19 -1.64
CA LEU A 166 21.87 -3.99 -2.29
C LEU A 166 21.50 -2.91 -1.27
N PHE A 167 20.87 -3.28 -0.15
CA PHE A 167 20.54 -2.35 0.93
C PHE A 167 21.79 -1.80 1.61
N HIS A 168 22.80 -2.65 1.84
CA HIS A 168 24.07 -2.20 2.38
C HIS A 168 24.75 -1.15 1.48
N ILE A 169 24.75 -1.36 0.16
CA ILE A 169 25.27 -0.38 -0.79
C ILE A 169 24.47 0.93 -0.70
N ILE A 170 23.14 0.87 -0.63
CA ILE A 170 22.29 2.06 -0.47
C ILE A 170 22.68 2.85 0.79
N ASP A 171 22.89 2.17 1.91
CA ASP A 171 23.26 2.82 3.18
C ASP A 171 24.65 3.46 3.12
N VAL A 172 25.65 2.75 2.56
CA VAL A 172 27.03 3.25 2.42
C VAL A 172 27.10 4.47 1.50
N GLU A 173 26.29 4.50 0.44
CA GLU A 173 26.19 5.63 -0.49
C GLU A 173 25.38 6.82 0.07
N GLY A 174 24.90 6.74 1.32
CA GLY A 174 24.18 7.83 1.98
C GLY A 174 22.67 7.86 1.70
N GLY A 175 22.08 6.71 1.37
CA GLY A 175 20.64 6.53 1.13
C GLY A 175 20.11 7.40 -0.01
N ILE A 176 18.81 7.65 -0.04
CA ILE A 176 18.23 8.55 -1.05
C ILE A 176 18.62 10.02 -0.82
N GLY A 177 19.10 10.36 0.38
CA GLY A 177 19.37 11.73 0.80
C GLY A 177 20.61 12.33 0.13
N ALA A 178 21.72 11.59 0.15
CA ALA A 178 22.99 12.00 -0.45
C ALA A 178 23.41 11.12 -1.65
N GLY A 179 22.82 9.93 -1.78
CA GLY A 179 23.20 8.96 -2.80
C GLY A 179 22.79 9.35 -4.22
N GLY A 180 23.70 9.07 -5.16
CA GLY A 180 23.54 9.36 -6.58
C GLY A 180 22.91 8.22 -7.39
N ILE A 181 23.40 8.04 -8.62
CA ILE A 181 22.95 7.01 -9.57
C ILE A 181 23.16 5.59 -9.03
N VAL A 182 24.18 5.36 -8.20
CA VAL A 182 24.43 4.03 -7.61
C VAL A 182 23.25 3.57 -6.75
N VAL A 183 22.65 4.47 -5.96
CA VAL A 183 21.43 4.17 -5.17
C VAL A 183 20.25 3.90 -6.10
N GLN A 184 20.13 4.66 -7.19
CA GLN A 184 19.11 4.45 -8.22
C GLN A 184 19.21 3.03 -8.81
N ASP A 185 20.41 2.62 -9.22
CA ASP A 185 20.67 1.31 -9.81
C ASP A 185 20.38 0.17 -8.82
N CYS A 186 20.72 0.36 -7.55
CA CYS A 186 20.39 -0.61 -6.49
C CYS A 186 18.87 -0.76 -6.32
N LEU A 187 18.13 0.35 -6.24
CA LEU A 187 16.67 0.33 -6.11
C LEU A 187 16.00 -0.29 -7.34
N LEU A 188 16.52 -0.03 -8.55
CA LEU A 188 16.08 -0.69 -9.78
C LEU A 188 16.34 -2.20 -9.72
N CYS A 189 17.50 -2.65 -9.24
CA CYS A 189 17.79 -4.07 -9.05
C CYS A 189 16.78 -4.73 -8.09
N VAL A 190 16.53 -4.11 -6.92
CA VAL A 190 15.54 -4.60 -5.95
C VAL A 190 14.15 -4.68 -6.61
N GLY A 191 13.76 -3.65 -7.35
CA GLY A 191 12.50 -3.62 -8.08
C GLY A 191 12.39 -4.77 -9.09
N GLN A 192 13.44 -5.04 -9.86
CA GLN A 192 13.47 -6.16 -10.80
C GLN A 192 13.37 -7.53 -10.12
N LEU A 193 14.03 -7.70 -8.97
CA LEU A 193 13.95 -8.95 -8.20
C LEU A 193 12.54 -9.21 -7.67
N LEU A 194 11.76 -8.17 -7.39
CA LEU A 194 10.39 -8.29 -6.86
C LEU A 194 9.31 -8.35 -7.96
N ARG A 195 9.56 -7.70 -9.10
CA ARG A 195 8.55 -7.53 -10.15
C ARG A 195 8.18 -8.88 -10.77
N TYR A 196 6.88 -9.19 -10.74
CA TYR A 196 6.30 -10.45 -11.22
C TYR A 196 6.89 -11.71 -10.57
N ASN A 197 7.46 -11.61 -9.37
CA ASN A 197 8.06 -12.73 -8.65
C ASN A 197 7.48 -12.87 -7.24
N VAL A 198 6.41 -13.66 -7.12
CA VAL A 198 5.70 -13.88 -5.83
C VAL A 198 6.61 -14.53 -4.78
N SER A 199 7.52 -15.42 -5.20
CA SER A 199 8.49 -16.06 -4.29
C SER A 199 9.39 -15.04 -3.64
N ASN A 200 9.93 -14.11 -4.43
CA ASN A 200 10.81 -13.06 -3.92
C ASN A 200 10.04 -12.04 -3.08
N GLN A 201 8.79 -11.71 -3.43
CA GLN A 201 7.95 -10.84 -2.60
C GLN A 201 7.68 -11.45 -1.22
N ASN A 202 7.41 -12.77 -1.16
CA ASN A 202 7.24 -13.47 0.11
C ASN A 202 8.54 -13.52 0.90
N TYR A 203 9.66 -13.86 0.24
CA TYR A 203 10.98 -13.88 0.87
C TYR A 203 11.35 -12.51 1.45
N PHE A 204 11.19 -11.44 0.67
CA PHE A 204 11.43 -10.06 1.08
C PHE A 204 10.60 -9.64 2.31
N ARG A 205 9.36 -10.11 2.41
CA ARG A 205 8.54 -9.92 3.62
C ARG A 205 9.08 -10.73 4.80
N GLU A 206 9.41 -11.99 4.60
CA GLU A 206 9.82 -12.94 5.65
C GLU A 206 11.22 -12.65 6.21
N THR A 207 12.11 -12.07 5.40
CA THR A 207 13.44 -11.61 5.83
C THR A 207 13.43 -10.18 6.39
N SER A 208 12.26 -9.63 6.71
CA SER A 208 12.11 -8.29 7.30
C SER A 208 12.72 -7.16 6.46
N CYS A 209 12.67 -7.26 5.13
CA CYS A 209 13.12 -6.17 4.26
C CYS A 209 12.09 -5.02 4.20
N ILE A 210 10.78 -5.32 4.32
CA ILE A 210 9.70 -4.31 4.25
C ILE A 210 9.85 -3.15 5.26
N PRO A 211 10.16 -3.38 6.55
CA PRO A 211 10.38 -2.30 7.53
C PRO A 211 11.49 -1.30 7.18
N HIS A 212 12.40 -1.62 6.25
CA HIS A 212 13.46 -0.69 5.81
C HIS A 212 12.95 0.40 4.85
N LEU A 213 11.77 0.20 4.22
CA LEU A 213 11.26 1.11 3.20
C LEU A 213 10.91 2.50 3.73
N ALA A 214 10.35 2.60 4.95
CA ALA A 214 10.01 3.91 5.54
C ALA A 214 11.28 4.70 5.94
N PRO A 215 12.26 4.11 6.67
CA PRO A 215 13.55 4.75 6.92
C PRO A 215 14.30 5.16 5.64
N MET A 216 14.21 4.38 4.56
CA MET A 216 14.80 4.75 3.26
C MET A 216 14.22 6.06 2.69
N LEU A 217 12.97 6.40 3.02
CA LEU A 217 12.34 7.69 2.70
C LEU A 217 12.69 8.80 3.69
N LEU A 218 13.65 8.55 4.59
CA LEU A 218 14.03 9.41 5.71
C LEU A 218 12.89 9.63 6.72
N PHE A 219 11.93 8.70 6.76
CA PHE A 219 10.85 8.73 7.75
C PHE A 219 11.38 8.23 9.11
N PRO A 220 11.04 8.93 10.22
CA PRO A 220 11.52 8.53 11.54
C PRO A 220 11.00 7.14 11.95
N PRO A 221 11.80 6.37 12.71
CA PRO A 221 11.39 5.06 13.20
C PRO A 221 10.20 5.19 14.16
N ALA A 222 9.39 4.14 14.26
CA ALA A 222 8.14 4.16 15.03
C ALA A 222 8.33 4.53 16.51
N GLN A 223 9.48 4.23 17.10
CA GLN A 223 9.82 4.56 18.49
C GLN A 223 10.20 6.04 18.70
N ASP A 224 10.47 6.80 17.64
CA ASP A 224 10.96 8.18 17.68
C ASP A 224 10.06 9.16 16.89
N LEU A 225 8.75 8.89 16.89
CA LEU A 225 7.74 9.74 16.24
C LEU A 225 7.44 11.02 17.05
N HIS A 226 8.47 11.79 17.39
CA HIS A 226 8.34 13.08 18.05
C HIS A 226 8.18 14.23 17.03
N PRO A 227 7.46 15.32 17.34
CA PRO A 227 7.25 16.46 16.44
C PRO A 227 8.46 16.96 15.64
N VAL A 228 9.65 17.01 16.24
CA VAL A 228 10.88 17.50 15.56
C VAL A 228 11.31 16.57 14.43
N ALA A 229 11.22 15.25 14.63
CA ALA A 229 11.61 14.28 13.62
C ALA A 229 10.62 14.28 12.44
N LEU A 230 9.32 14.41 12.74
CA LEU A 230 8.29 14.58 11.72
C LEU A 230 8.43 15.91 10.97
N ASP A 231 8.94 16.95 11.62
CA ASP A 231 9.22 18.22 10.97
C ASP A 231 10.40 18.11 10.00
N SER A 232 11.49 17.49 10.43
CA SER A 232 12.62 17.19 9.55
C SER A 232 12.23 16.35 8.32
N PHE A 233 11.33 15.38 8.49
CA PHE A 233 10.81 14.60 7.37
C PHE A 233 9.92 15.44 6.45
N ALA A 234 9.04 16.25 7.02
CA ALA A 234 8.09 17.06 6.28
C ALA A 234 8.76 18.16 5.44
N THR A 235 9.82 18.80 5.97
CA THR A 235 10.51 19.92 5.32
C THR A 235 11.81 19.50 4.64
N GLN A 236 11.99 18.21 4.37
CA GLN A 236 13.21 17.71 3.75
C GLN A 236 13.43 18.36 2.35
N PRO A 237 14.67 18.71 1.99
CA PRO A 237 14.97 19.28 0.67
C PRO A 237 14.88 18.20 -0.41
N TRP A 238 14.50 18.60 -1.64
CA TRP A 238 14.32 17.70 -2.78
C TRP A 238 15.20 18.12 -3.95
N SER A 239 16.25 17.33 -4.24
CA SER A 239 16.96 17.39 -5.52
C SER A 239 16.29 16.45 -6.53
N GLU A 240 16.57 16.65 -7.82
CA GLU A 240 16.06 15.77 -8.89
C GLU A 240 16.44 14.30 -8.65
N GLN A 241 17.71 14.03 -8.32
CA GLN A 241 18.19 12.68 -8.04
C GLN A 241 17.51 12.06 -6.81
N LYS A 242 17.33 12.82 -5.73
CA LYS A 242 16.63 12.35 -4.53
C LYS A 242 15.17 12.04 -4.83
N LEU A 243 14.51 12.87 -5.64
CA LEU A 243 13.14 12.63 -6.09
C LEU A 243 13.04 11.31 -6.89
N ASN A 244 13.94 11.09 -7.85
CA ASN A 244 14.00 9.85 -8.62
C ASN A 244 14.20 8.61 -7.72
N ASN A 245 15.13 8.70 -6.77
CA ASN A 245 15.39 7.62 -5.81
C ASN A 245 14.18 7.37 -4.90
N ALA A 246 13.50 8.41 -4.41
CA ALA A 246 12.29 8.27 -3.59
C ALA A 246 11.13 7.62 -4.36
N LEU A 247 10.93 7.99 -5.63
CA LEU A 247 9.93 7.38 -6.50
C LEU A 247 10.21 5.88 -6.71
N LEU A 248 11.48 5.48 -6.80
CA LEU A 248 11.84 4.06 -6.88
C LEU A 248 11.54 3.31 -5.58
N VAL A 249 11.79 3.90 -4.41
CA VAL A 249 11.40 3.30 -3.12
C VAL A 249 9.88 3.13 -3.05
N LEU A 250 9.11 4.13 -3.48
CA LEU A 250 7.66 4.04 -3.59
C LEU A 250 7.22 2.95 -4.59
N ALA A 251 7.91 2.80 -5.72
CA ALA A 251 7.64 1.73 -6.68
C ALA A 251 7.85 0.33 -6.07
N LEU A 252 8.81 0.14 -5.16
CA LEU A 252 8.95 -1.11 -4.41
C LEU A 252 7.71 -1.39 -3.56
N ALA A 253 7.23 -0.38 -2.84
CA ALA A 253 6.01 -0.49 -2.04
C ALA A 253 4.79 -0.81 -2.92
N ARG A 254 4.66 -0.18 -4.09
CA ARG A 254 3.61 -0.46 -5.07
C ARG A 254 3.62 -1.93 -5.50
N ILE A 255 4.79 -2.47 -5.89
CA ILE A 255 4.93 -3.88 -6.30
C ILE A 255 4.40 -4.84 -5.23
N LEU A 256 4.66 -4.55 -3.95
CA LEU A 256 4.23 -5.39 -2.83
C LEU A 256 2.70 -5.39 -2.61
N VAL A 257 2.00 -4.31 -2.98
CA VAL A 257 0.54 -4.17 -2.78
C VAL A 257 -0.29 -4.37 -4.04
N SER A 258 0.32 -4.50 -5.21
CA SER A 258 -0.36 -4.81 -6.48
C SER A 258 -0.83 -6.26 -6.60
N GLY A 259 -0.48 -7.15 -5.66
CA GLY A 259 -0.92 -8.55 -5.64
C GLY A 259 -2.38 -8.74 -5.21
N ALA A 260 -2.81 -10.00 -5.08
CA ALA A 260 -4.15 -10.37 -4.62
C ALA A 260 -4.10 -11.48 -3.55
N GLY A 261 -5.22 -11.69 -2.85
CA GLY A 261 -5.38 -12.76 -1.85
C GLY A 261 -4.47 -12.62 -0.61
N ALA A 262 -4.12 -13.75 -0.01
CA ALA A 262 -3.40 -13.80 1.26
C ALA A 262 -2.02 -13.11 1.24
N GLY A 263 -1.28 -13.21 0.12
CA GLY A 263 0.02 -12.54 -0.02
C GLY A 263 -0.09 -11.02 0.05
N LYS A 264 -1.10 -10.44 -0.61
CA LYS A 264 -1.39 -9.00 -0.53
C LYS A 264 -1.72 -8.58 0.91
N ILE A 265 -2.59 -9.33 1.58
CA ILE A 265 -3.01 -9.04 2.96
C ILE A 265 -1.81 -9.09 3.92
N ALA A 266 -0.94 -10.09 3.76
CA ALA A 266 0.28 -10.20 4.55
C ALA A 266 1.24 -9.02 4.30
N ASN A 267 1.38 -8.58 3.05
CA ASN A 267 2.19 -7.40 2.71
C ASN A 267 1.58 -6.11 3.27
N GLN A 268 0.26 -5.90 3.15
CA GLN A 268 -0.45 -4.76 3.75
C GLN A 268 -0.23 -4.68 5.27
N ARG A 269 -0.25 -5.83 5.95
CA ARG A 269 0.07 -5.92 7.39
C ARG A 269 1.53 -5.58 7.68
N ALA A 270 2.46 -6.11 6.89
CA ALA A 270 3.90 -5.83 7.07
C ALA A 270 4.23 -4.35 6.84
N LEU A 271 3.57 -3.70 5.87
CA LEU A 271 3.73 -2.26 5.60
C LEU A 271 3.20 -1.39 6.74
N LEU A 272 2.09 -1.80 7.36
CA LEU A 272 1.54 -1.13 8.55
C LEU A 272 2.51 -1.24 9.73
N ILE A 273 2.96 -2.47 10.04
CA ILE A 273 3.90 -2.72 11.15
C ILE A 273 5.25 -2.02 10.91
N GLY A 274 5.73 -2.00 9.67
CA GLY A 274 6.96 -1.32 9.26
C GLY A 274 6.86 0.21 9.23
N GLY A 275 5.70 0.80 9.58
CA GLY A 275 5.49 2.24 9.63
C GLY A 275 5.29 2.92 8.26
N LEU A 276 5.31 2.17 7.16
CA LEU A 276 5.17 2.75 5.82
C LEU A 276 3.78 3.33 5.58
N THR A 277 2.72 2.75 6.14
CA THR A 277 1.35 3.33 6.05
C THR A 277 1.31 4.77 6.57
N ARG A 278 1.95 5.05 7.73
CA ARG A 278 2.05 6.42 8.26
C ARG A 278 2.95 7.29 7.40
N CYS A 279 4.10 6.77 6.98
CA CYS A 279 5.02 7.49 6.10
C CYS A 279 4.33 7.98 4.83
N LEU A 280 3.51 7.14 4.18
CA LEU A 280 2.77 7.50 2.97
C LEU A 280 1.72 8.59 3.24
N ALA A 281 0.99 8.51 4.35
CA ALA A 281 0.03 9.54 4.75
C ALA A 281 0.70 10.89 5.04
N GLU A 282 1.79 10.88 5.81
CA GLU A 282 2.56 12.09 6.14
C GLU A 282 3.21 12.69 4.87
N MET A 283 3.77 11.87 3.98
CA MET A 283 4.31 12.31 2.69
C MET A 283 3.24 12.99 1.83
N GLY A 284 2.08 12.34 1.66
CA GLY A 284 0.99 12.86 0.84
C GLY A 284 0.38 14.15 1.40
N LEU A 285 0.10 14.18 2.71
CA LEU A 285 -0.78 15.19 3.33
C LEU A 285 -0.05 16.22 4.20
N ALA A 286 1.12 15.90 4.75
CA ALA A 286 1.77 16.69 5.79
C ALA A 286 3.26 16.97 5.55
N SER A 287 3.67 16.95 4.28
CA SER A 287 5.03 17.27 3.85
C SER A 287 5.07 18.36 2.78
N ALA A 288 6.25 18.95 2.56
CA ALA A 288 6.61 19.82 1.45
C ALA A 288 7.07 19.02 0.21
N ALA A 289 6.76 17.72 0.12
CA ALA A 289 7.12 16.89 -1.01
C ALA A 289 6.55 17.42 -2.34
N PRO A 290 7.27 17.26 -3.48
CA PRO A 290 6.76 17.61 -4.79
C PRO A 290 5.42 16.93 -5.10
N PRO A 291 4.51 17.56 -5.87
CA PRO A 291 3.19 17.01 -6.19
C PRO A 291 3.22 15.59 -6.75
N VAL A 292 4.18 15.27 -7.63
CA VAL A 292 4.35 13.92 -8.21
C VAL A 292 4.55 12.88 -7.10
N LEU A 293 5.42 13.18 -6.13
CA LEU A 293 5.70 12.29 -5.01
C LEU A 293 4.51 12.16 -4.07
N LYS A 294 3.79 13.27 -3.81
CA LYS A 294 2.53 13.26 -3.05
C LYS A 294 1.48 12.36 -3.70
N SER A 295 1.27 12.50 -5.02
CA SER A 295 0.30 11.68 -5.75
C SER A 295 0.67 10.20 -5.71
N GLU A 296 1.95 9.86 -5.92
CA GLU A 296 2.41 8.47 -5.89
C GLU A 296 2.25 7.86 -4.49
N ALA A 297 2.62 8.59 -3.44
CA ALA A 297 2.45 8.14 -2.06
C ALA A 297 0.97 7.86 -1.71
N LEU A 298 0.07 8.75 -2.14
CA LEU A 298 -1.37 8.59 -1.93
C LEU A 298 -1.97 7.43 -2.74
N HIS A 299 -1.53 7.19 -3.98
CA HIS A 299 -1.97 6.02 -4.74
C HIS A 299 -1.55 4.71 -4.07
N ILE A 300 -0.31 4.63 -3.59
CA ILE A 300 0.15 3.44 -2.85
C ILE A 300 -0.64 3.30 -1.55
N LEU A 301 -0.89 4.41 -0.84
CA LEU A 301 -1.73 4.41 0.36
C LEU A 301 -3.14 3.87 0.06
N ALA A 302 -3.74 4.24 -1.07
CA ALA A 302 -5.04 3.70 -1.50
C ALA A 302 -4.97 2.17 -1.63
N HIS A 303 -3.94 1.62 -2.28
CA HIS A 303 -3.75 0.17 -2.39
C HIS A 303 -3.47 -0.53 -1.04
N VAL A 304 -2.74 0.13 -0.13
CA VAL A 304 -2.49 -0.35 1.23
C VAL A 304 -3.79 -0.47 2.02
N VAL A 305 -4.69 0.51 1.88
CA VAL A 305 -5.96 0.60 2.61
C VAL A 305 -7.02 -0.31 2.01
N ARG A 306 -7.06 -0.46 0.69
CA ARG A 306 -8.14 -1.15 -0.02
C ARG A 306 -8.30 -2.60 0.43
N GLY A 307 -9.45 -2.88 1.06
CA GLY A 307 -9.80 -4.20 1.59
C GLY A 307 -8.97 -4.62 2.81
N SER A 308 -8.39 -3.66 3.55
CA SER A 308 -7.58 -3.92 4.74
C SER A 308 -8.15 -3.19 5.95
N GLU A 309 -8.97 -3.90 6.74
CA GLU A 309 -9.62 -3.36 7.94
C GLU A 309 -8.62 -2.72 8.92
N MET A 310 -7.47 -3.37 9.16
CA MET A 310 -6.42 -2.82 10.05
C MET A 310 -5.87 -1.48 9.55
N ASN A 311 -5.66 -1.32 8.24
CA ASN A 311 -5.17 -0.05 7.68
C ASN A 311 -6.28 1.01 7.62
N GLN A 312 -7.52 0.62 7.34
CA GLN A 312 -8.69 1.50 7.40
C GLN A 312 -8.87 2.05 8.83
N GLU A 313 -8.84 1.19 9.84
CA GLU A 313 -8.92 1.59 11.25
C GLU A 313 -7.76 2.50 11.64
N TYR A 314 -6.53 2.14 11.25
CA TYR A 314 -5.34 2.95 11.55
C TYR A 314 -5.45 4.37 10.99
N ILE A 315 -5.81 4.52 9.71
CA ILE A 315 -5.95 5.84 9.07
C ILE A 315 -7.12 6.64 9.66
N SER A 316 -8.22 5.98 10.02
CA SER A 316 -9.37 6.66 10.64
C SER A 316 -9.00 7.37 11.96
N LYS A 317 -8.02 6.82 12.70
CA LYS A 317 -7.55 7.35 14.00
C LYS A 317 -6.32 8.25 13.87
N LEU A 318 -5.63 8.23 12.73
CA LEU A 318 -4.40 8.97 12.54
C LEU A 318 -4.69 10.47 12.42
N VAL A 319 -4.00 11.26 13.25
CA VAL A 319 -4.02 12.73 13.24
C VAL A 319 -2.70 13.24 12.67
N LEU A 320 -2.80 14.24 11.80
CA LEU A 320 -1.69 14.83 11.06
C LEU A 320 -1.71 16.35 11.23
N ASN A 321 -0.59 17.00 10.92
CA ASN A 321 -0.48 18.46 10.83
C ASN A 321 -0.07 18.86 9.40
N PRO A 322 -1.04 19.00 8.47
CA PRO A 322 -0.74 19.37 7.09
C PRO A 322 0.07 20.65 6.96
N LEU A 323 0.86 20.73 5.90
CA LEU A 323 1.62 21.93 5.56
C LEU A 323 0.87 22.75 4.51
N ALA A 324 0.80 24.05 4.74
CA ALA A 324 0.29 25.01 3.78
C ALA A 324 1.43 25.91 3.30
N ALA A 325 1.49 26.13 1.98
CA ALA A 325 2.41 27.09 1.41
C ALA A 325 1.98 28.51 1.81
N SER A 326 2.95 29.37 2.13
CA SER A 326 2.68 30.78 2.38
C SER A 326 2.24 31.47 1.09
N SER A 327 1.07 32.10 1.09
CA SER A 327 0.72 33.07 0.05
C SER A 327 1.36 34.43 0.40
N PRO A 328 1.81 35.22 -0.59
CA PRO A 328 2.20 36.62 -0.33
C PRO A 328 1.06 37.37 0.36
N LEU A 329 1.41 38.18 1.37
CA LEU A 329 0.45 38.97 2.14
C LEU A 329 -0.30 39.93 1.20
N ALA A 330 -1.60 40.15 1.45
CA ALA A 330 -2.42 41.05 0.65
C ALA A 330 -1.76 42.45 0.54
N GLY A 331 -1.34 42.83 -0.68
CA GLY A 331 -0.66 44.09 -0.97
C GLY A 331 0.84 43.99 -1.24
N GLN A 332 1.47 42.82 -1.06
CA GLN A 332 2.81 42.56 -1.57
C GLN A 332 2.75 42.12 -3.04
N ASP A 333 3.71 42.60 -3.84
CA ASP A 333 3.83 42.20 -5.24
C ASP A 333 4.17 40.68 -5.29
N PRO A 334 3.33 39.85 -5.95
CA PRO A 334 3.52 38.40 -6.01
C PRO A 334 4.83 37.98 -6.69
N SER A 335 5.55 38.90 -7.33
CA SER A 335 6.91 38.68 -7.84
C SER A 335 7.99 38.51 -6.75
N TYR A 336 7.73 38.90 -5.50
CA TYR A 336 8.66 38.71 -4.37
C TYR A 336 8.56 37.33 -3.71
N ALA A 337 7.56 36.51 -4.04
CA ALA A 337 7.49 35.14 -3.57
C ALA A 337 8.49 34.28 -4.36
N ASP A 338 9.53 33.77 -3.67
CA ASP A 338 10.47 32.82 -4.27
C ASP A 338 9.76 31.48 -4.50
N ARG A 339 9.31 31.26 -5.75
CA ARG A 339 8.62 30.01 -6.14
C ARG A 339 9.55 28.79 -6.15
N GLU A 340 10.86 29.00 -6.24
CA GLU A 340 11.83 27.91 -6.16
C GLU A 340 12.02 27.46 -4.70
N LYS A 341 11.62 28.28 -3.72
CA LYS A 341 11.68 28.00 -2.29
C LYS A 341 10.41 28.48 -1.56
N PRO A 342 9.28 27.80 -1.75
CA PRO A 342 8.06 28.14 -1.02
C PRO A 342 8.28 28.00 0.49
N GLU A 343 7.89 29.00 1.26
CA GLU A 343 7.81 28.90 2.72
C GLU A 343 6.54 28.13 3.10
N PHE A 344 6.64 27.30 4.14
CA PHE A 344 5.51 26.49 4.61
C PHE A 344 5.23 26.77 6.07
N TYR A 345 3.95 26.72 6.45
CA TYR A 345 3.50 26.74 7.84
C TYR A 345 2.59 25.56 8.12
N ARG A 346 2.52 25.16 9.40
CA ARG A 346 1.70 24.04 9.86
C ARG A 346 0.25 24.48 10.04
N LEU A 347 -0.67 23.71 9.47
CA LEU A 347 -2.08 23.79 9.80
C LEU A 347 -2.36 23.10 11.15
N PRO A 348 -3.49 23.45 11.80
CA PRO A 348 -3.92 22.78 13.03
C PRO A 348 -3.99 21.25 12.87
N PRO A 349 -3.81 20.48 13.96
CA PRO A 349 -3.96 19.04 13.92
C PRO A 349 -5.34 18.64 13.42
N GLN A 350 -5.41 17.75 12.44
CA GLN A 350 -6.67 17.23 11.90
C GLN A 350 -6.59 15.74 11.60
N SER A 351 -7.75 15.07 11.62
CA SER A 351 -7.82 13.66 11.22
C SER A 351 -7.38 13.48 9.77
N THR A 352 -6.78 12.33 9.46
CA THR A 352 -6.33 12.01 8.10
C THR A 352 -7.50 12.01 7.12
N ILE A 353 -8.68 11.56 7.55
CA ILE A 353 -9.90 11.57 6.72
C ILE A 353 -10.32 13.00 6.38
N LEU A 354 -10.30 13.93 7.34
CA LEU A 354 -10.59 15.34 7.04
C LEU A 354 -9.54 15.94 6.10
N ALA A 355 -8.26 15.68 6.34
CA ALA A 355 -7.18 16.16 5.46
C ALA A 355 -7.32 15.65 4.01
N LEU A 356 -7.77 14.40 3.82
CA LEU A 356 -8.07 13.85 2.50
C LEU A 356 -9.24 14.57 1.84
N PHE A 357 -10.33 14.81 2.57
CA PHE A 357 -11.49 15.54 2.05
C PHE A 357 -11.12 16.97 1.66
N SER A 358 -10.40 17.69 2.53
CA SER A 358 -9.87 19.03 2.22
C SER A 358 -8.97 19.01 0.99
N LEU A 359 -8.04 18.05 0.89
CA LEU A 359 -7.16 17.96 -0.27
C LEU A 359 -7.95 17.73 -1.57
N VAL A 360 -8.97 16.86 -1.56
CA VAL A 360 -9.79 16.58 -2.74
C VAL A 360 -10.67 17.78 -3.12
N LEU A 361 -11.28 18.47 -2.16
CA LEU A 361 -12.27 19.52 -2.41
C LEU A 361 -11.63 20.91 -2.59
N GLU A 362 -10.62 21.23 -1.79
CA GLU A 362 -9.98 22.55 -1.72
C GLU A 362 -8.64 22.58 -2.46
N GLY A 363 -8.00 21.42 -2.69
CA GLY A 363 -6.69 21.32 -3.34
C GLY A 363 -5.52 21.40 -2.36
N LEU A 364 -4.32 21.68 -2.88
CA LEU A 364 -3.11 21.81 -2.05
C LEU A 364 -3.18 23.09 -1.20
N PRO A 365 -3.04 22.99 0.14
CA PRO A 365 -3.20 24.16 1.01
C PRO A 365 -2.18 25.27 0.69
N GLY A 366 -2.69 26.48 0.45
CA GLY A 366 -1.86 27.65 0.17
C GLY A 366 -1.18 27.65 -1.21
N ALA A 367 -1.50 26.69 -2.10
CA ALA A 367 -0.97 26.68 -3.45
C ALA A 367 -1.40 27.94 -4.23
N SER A 368 -0.45 28.60 -4.88
CA SER A 368 -0.76 29.72 -5.78
C SER A 368 -1.50 29.23 -7.02
N MET A 369 -2.20 30.14 -7.70
CA MET A 369 -2.86 29.79 -8.97
C MET A 369 -1.85 29.16 -9.96
N PRO A 370 -2.22 28.06 -10.61
CA PRO A 370 -1.38 27.36 -11.57
C PRO A 370 -1.02 28.28 -12.74
N ILE A 371 0.25 28.21 -13.19
CA ILE A 371 0.78 29.09 -14.25
C ILE A 371 0.93 28.32 -15.56
N SER A 372 1.13 27.00 -15.47
CA SER A 372 1.25 26.10 -16.60
C SER A 372 0.19 24.98 -16.56
N ALA A 373 -0.09 24.40 -17.72
CA ALA A 373 -0.96 23.23 -17.82
C ALA A 373 -0.36 21.98 -17.12
N GLU A 374 0.96 21.94 -16.94
CA GLU A 374 1.67 20.89 -16.21
C GLU A 374 1.45 21.02 -14.70
N ASP A 375 1.49 22.23 -14.15
CA ASP A 375 1.12 22.50 -12.76
C ASP A 375 -0.34 22.11 -12.47
N ASP A 376 -1.26 22.44 -13.39
CA ASP A 376 -2.66 22.05 -13.31
C ASP A 376 -2.83 20.52 -13.23
N LEU A 377 -2.10 19.79 -14.09
CA LEU A 377 -2.14 18.33 -14.12
C LEU A 377 -1.60 17.71 -12.82
N HIS A 378 -0.51 18.27 -12.28
CA HIS A 378 0.07 17.81 -11.02
C HIS A 378 -0.83 18.08 -9.81
N ILE A 379 -1.49 19.23 -9.76
CA ILE A 379 -2.48 19.52 -8.70
C ILE A 379 -3.66 18.55 -8.83
N LEU A 380 -4.14 18.33 -10.05
CA LEU A 380 -5.22 17.39 -10.31
C LEU A 380 -4.85 15.94 -9.96
N SER A 381 -3.61 15.51 -10.24
CA SER A 381 -3.12 14.17 -9.91
C SER A 381 -3.10 13.91 -8.42
N VAL A 382 -2.70 14.90 -7.61
CA VAL A 382 -2.74 14.80 -6.14
C VAL A 382 -4.18 14.68 -5.63
N ARG A 383 -5.12 15.46 -6.18
CA ARG A 383 -6.56 15.35 -5.83
C ARG A 383 -7.14 13.98 -6.20
N ALA A 384 -6.82 13.48 -7.40
CA ALA A 384 -7.26 12.16 -7.87
C ALA A 384 -6.68 11.01 -7.01
N ALA A 385 -5.42 11.13 -6.59
CA ALA A 385 -4.80 10.18 -5.67
C ALA A 385 -5.48 10.19 -4.30
N ALA A 386 -5.78 11.36 -3.75
CA ALA A 386 -6.52 11.49 -2.50
C ALA A 386 -7.93 10.90 -2.59
N LEU A 387 -8.64 11.11 -3.70
CA LEU A 387 -9.94 10.45 -3.96
C LEU A 387 -9.79 8.91 -3.95
N SER A 388 -8.70 8.38 -4.52
CA SER A 388 -8.44 6.94 -4.53
C SER A 388 -8.30 6.37 -3.11
N VAL A 389 -7.69 7.14 -2.19
CA VAL A 389 -7.58 6.76 -0.77
C VAL A 389 -8.97 6.76 -0.11
N ILE A 390 -9.80 7.78 -0.38
CA ILE A 390 -11.17 7.84 0.13
C ILE A 390 -12.00 6.65 -0.36
N ASP A 391 -12.00 6.35 -1.66
CA ASP A 391 -12.71 5.19 -2.22
C ASP A 391 -12.22 3.88 -1.58
N SER A 392 -10.91 3.72 -1.40
CA SER A 392 -10.32 2.55 -0.77
C SER A 392 -10.65 2.42 0.72
N PHE A 393 -10.82 3.55 1.42
CA PHE A 393 -11.24 3.61 2.81
C PHE A 393 -12.72 3.24 2.98
N LEU A 394 -13.58 3.72 2.07
CA LEU A 394 -15.02 3.45 2.08
C LEU A 394 -15.37 2.05 1.56
N SER A 395 -14.55 1.49 0.66
CA SER A 395 -14.79 0.18 0.06
C SER A 395 -14.81 -0.93 1.12
N GLY A 396 -15.97 -1.60 1.26
CA GLY A 396 -16.18 -2.66 2.24
C GLY A 396 -16.32 -2.16 3.68
N ASN A 397 -16.53 -0.85 3.90
CA ASN A 397 -16.60 -0.24 5.22
C ASN A 397 -17.90 0.56 5.41
N PRO A 398 -19.03 -0.12 5.74
CA PRO A 398 -20.33 0.52 5.89
C PRO A 398 -20.39 1.49 7.08
N ASP A 399 -19.62 1.23 8.14
CA ASP A 399 -19.55 2.11 9.32
C ASP A 399 -18.93 3.46 8.96
N ALA A 400 -17.87 3.47 8.15
CA ALA A 400 -17.28 4.70 7.64
C ALA A 400 -18.23 5.46 6.70
N GLN A 401 -18.92 4.75 5.80
CA GLN A 401 -19.92 5.36 4.91
C GLN A 401 -21.04 6.03 5.73
N LEU A 402 -21.63 5.31 6.68
CA LEU A 402 -22.70 5.83 7.52
C LEU A 402 -22.21 6.98 8.42
N GLY A 403 -21.06 6.81 9.05
CA GLY A 403 -20.48 7.79 9.96
C GLY A 403 -20.22 9.14 9.27
N ILE A 404 -19.68 9.13 8.06
CA ILE A 404 -19.41 10.37 7.31
C ILE A 404 -20.71 11.04 6.85
N VAL A 405 -21.66 10.27 6.29
CA VAL A 405 -22.96 10.81 5.85
C VAL A 405 -23.73 11.43 7.02
N ALA A 406 -23.70 10.79 8.20
CA ALA A 406 -24.33 11.32 9.40
C ALA A 406 -23.75 12.68 9.85
N THR A 407 -22.49 12.98 9.53
CA THR A 407 -21.88 14.29 9.83
C THR A 407 -22.17 15.38 8.80
N MET A 408 -22.91 15.11 7.73
CA MET A 408 -23.19 16.11 6.70
C MET A 408 -24.11 17.23 7.19
N ASN A 409 -25.10 16.91 8.03
CA ASN A 409 -26.06 17.88 8.56
C ASN A 409 -25.70 18.38 9.98
N THR A 410 -24.51 18.06 10.50
CA THR A 410 -24.10 18.54 11.82
C THR A 410 -23.70 20.01 11.73
N PRO A 411 -24.23 20.91 12.59
CA PRO A 411 -23.84 22.32 12.61
C PRO A 411 -22.34 22.46 12.83
N ILE A 412 -21.66 23.27 12.02
CA ILE A 412 -20.25 23.59 12.21
C ILE A 412 -20.13 24.37 13.54
N PRO A 413 -19.38 23.87 14.54
CA PRO A 413 -19.16 24.62 15.76
C PRO A 413 -18.51 25.95 15.43
N GLN A 414 -19.15 27.06 15.78
CA GLN A 414 -18.49 28.37 15.77
C GLN A 414 -17.56 28.42 16.99
N PRO A 415 -16.23 28.47 16.82
CA PRO A 415 -15.33 28.55 17.96
C PRO A 415 -15.55 29.89 18.68
N ALA A 416 -15.52 29.85 20.02
CA ALA A 416 -15.57 31.06 20.85
C ALA A 416 -14.31 31.95 20.67
N ASP A 417 -13.22 31.37 20.16
CA ASP A 417 -11.95 32.05 19.90
C ASP A 417 -11.84 32.49 18.43
N GLN A 418 -11.71 33.80 18.21
CA GLN A 418 -11.58 34.45 16.89
C GLN A 418 -10.30 34.06 16.10
N GLN A 419 -9.49 33.12 16.58
CA GLN A 419 -8.23 32.69 15.97
C GLN A 419 -8.26 31.27 15.40
N ALA A 420 -9.28 30.46 15.73
CA ALA A 420 -9.48 29.15 15.12
C ALA A 420 -10.52 29.28 14.00
N GLY A 421 -10.18 28.86 12.77
CA GLY A 421 -11.15 28.78 11.68
C GLY A 421 -12.29 27.79 11.98
N PRO A 422 -13.35 27.77 11.16
CA PRO A 422 -14.47 26.83 11.34
C PRO A 422 -13.97 25.37 11.39
N SER A 423 -14.35 24.63 12.43
CA SER A 423 -14.01 23.21 12.56
C SER A 423 -14.96 22.36 11.72
N HIS A 424 -14.54 22.01 10.50
CA HIS A 424 -15.32 21.16 9.61
C HIS A 424 -15.16 19.68 9.95
N SER A 425 -16.27 18.93 9.95
CA SER A 425 -16.25 17.47 9.78
C SER A 425 -16.11 17.12 8.28
N PRO A 426 -15.62 15.92 7.93
CA PRO A 426 -15.56 15.48 6.52
C PRO A 426 -16.92 15.60 5.81
N GLY A 427 -18.01 15.22 6.49
CA GLY A 427 -19.36 15.35 5.94
C GLY A 427 -19.80 16.80 5.76
N SER A 428 -19.56 17.68 6.74
CA SER A 428 -19.94 19.09 6.63
C SER A 428 -19.19 19.81 5.50
N LEU A 429 -17.93 19.46 5.27
CA LEU A 429 -17.13 19.99 4.17
C LEU A 429 -17.67 19.53 2.81
N LEU A 430 -17.99 18.23 2.70
CA LEU A 430 -18.63 17.66 1.52
C LEU A 430 -19.97 18.34 1.23
N PHE A 431 -20.78 18.52 2.27
CA PHE A 431 -22.10 19.14 2.17
C PHE A 431 -22.01 20.58 1.67
N ALA A 432 -21.10 21.39 2.22
CA ALA A 432 -20.83 22.74 1.73
C ALA A 432 -20.44 22.77 0.25
N ALA A 433 -19.66 21.79 -0.21
CA ALA A 433 -19.25 21.68 -1.62
C ALA A 433 -20.38 21.22 -2.57
N LEU A 434 -21.42 20.56 -2.06
CA LEU A 434 -22.58 20.09 -2.85
C LEU A 434 -23.74 21.10 -2.88
N GLN A 435 -23.87 21.96 -1.88
CA GLN A 435 -24.99 22.90 -1.76
C GLN A 435 -25.01 23.95 -2.87
N GLY A 436 -23.85 24.51 -3.23
CA GLY A 436 -23.74 25.66 -4.13
C GLY A 436 -23.12 25.33 -5.49
N LEU A 437 -23.55 26.04 -6.52
CA LEU A 437 -22.84 26.06 -7.81
C LEU A 437 -21.59 26.95 -7.71
N PRO A 438 -20.51 26.60 -8.43
CA PRO A 438 -19.30 27.42 -8.43
C PRO A 438 -19.55 28.78 -9.09
N PRO A 439 -18.88 29.85 -8.65
CA PRO A 439 -19.02 31.18 -9.23
C PRO A 439 -18.59 31.17 -10.71
N THR A 440 -19.36 31.87 -11.55
CA THR A 440 -19.25 31.88 -13.03
C THR A 440 -17.89 32.32 -13.57
N GLU A 441 -17.11 33.06 -12.78
CA GLU A 441 -15.78 33.55 -13.15
C GLU A 441 -14.65 32.53 -12.92
N ALA A 442 -14.82 31.57 -11.99
CA ALA A 442 -13.78 30.62 -11.57
C ALA A 442 -14.02 29.17 -12.01
N VAL A 443 -14.90 28.96 -13.00
CA VAL A 443 -15.52 27.65 -13.31
C VAL A 443 -14.52 26.54 -13.69
N SER A 444 -13.32 26.84 -14.20
CA SER A 444 -12.40 25.79 -14.68
C SER A 444 -11.95 24.84 -13.56
N MET A 445 -11.30 25.35 -12.50
CA MET A 445 -10.87 24.53 -11.35
C MET A 445 -11.99 24.29 -10.36
N ALA A 446 -12.93 25.22 -10.23
CA ALA A 446 -14.10 25.05 -9.37
C ALA A 446 -15.04 23.93 -9.88
N ALA A 447 -15.08 23.66 -11.18
CA ALA A 447 -15.79 22.51 -11.74
C ALA A 447 -15.23 21.17 -11.21
N TYR A 448 -13.91 21.06 -11.02
CA TYR A 448 -13.34 19.87 -10.40
C TYR A 448 -13.76 19.72 -8.95
N THR A 449 -13.93 20.80 -8.19
CA THR A 449 -14.42 20.72 -6.81
C THR A 449 -15.83 20.16 -6.74
N SER A 450 -16.78 20.68 -7.53
CA SER A 450 -18.14 20.12 -7.57
C SER A 450 -18.16 18.68 -8.10
N PHE A 451 -17.32 18.38 -9.08
CA PHE A 451 -17.19 17.03 -9.64
C PHE A 451 -16.64 16.03 -8.60
N PHE A 452 -15.56 16.37 -7.90
CA PHE A 452 -15.00 15.54 -6.85
C PHE A 452 -15.95 15.39 -5.66
N ALA A 453 -16.65 16.46 -5.26
CA ALA A 453 -17.71 16.38 -4.24
C ALA A 453 -18.77 15.36 -4.65
N SER A 454 -19.18 15.39 -5.92
CA SER A 454 -20.14 14.44 -6.46
C SER A 454 -19.60 12.99 -6.42
N LEU A 455 -18.33 12.78 -6.78
CA LEU A 455 -17.71 11.45 -6.71
C LEU A 455 -17.61 10.91 -5.28
N ILE A 456 -17.15 11.73 -4.32
CA ILE A 456 -17.08 11.34 -2.90
C ILE A 456 -18.47 10.94 -2.41
N PHE A 457 -19.48 11.76 -2.71
CA PHE A 457 -20.85 11.48 -2.28
C PHE A 457 -21.39 10.21 -2.94
N ALA A 458 -21.13 9.99 -4.23
CA ALA A 458 -21.47 8.74 -4.89
C ALA A 458 -20.79 7.52 -4.22
N HIS A 459 -19.52 7.63 -3.82
CA HIS A 459 -18.80 6.57 -3.08
C HIS A 459 -19.41 6.27 -1.71
N LEU A 460 -19.89 7.29 -1.00
CA LEU A 460 -20.59 7.12 0.29
C LEU A 460 -21.91 6.37 0.14
N LEU A 461 -22.62 6.55 -0.98
CA LEU A 461 -23.92 5.94 -1.24
C LEU A 461 -23.84 4.58 -1.95
N ARG A 462 -22.70 4.26 -2.56
CA ARG A 462 -22.55 3.11 -3.46
C ARG A 462 -22.82 1.79 -2.73
N GLY A 463 -23.83 1.05 -3.23
CA GLY A 463 -24.17 -0.29 -2.75
C GLY A 463 -24.69 -0.35 -1.30
N PHE A 464 -25.11 0.78 -0.72
CA PHE A 464 -25.45 0.83 0.70
C PHE A 464 -26.70 1.69 0.99
N GLU A 465 -27.87 1.04 1.05
CA GLU A 465 -29.16 1.71 1.27
C GLU A 465 -29.29 2.50 2.59
N PRO A 466 -28.73 2.05 3.74
CA PRO A 466 -28.76 2.86 4.97
C PRO A 466 -28.11 4.24 4.81
N ALA A 467 -26.99 4.36 4.10
CA ALA A 467 -26.40 5.68 3.81
C ALA A 467 -27.30 6.51 2.88
N LYS A 468 -27.91 5.88 1.87
CA LYS A 468 -28.91 6.55 1.00
C LYS A 468 -30.09 7.09 1.79
N LYS A 469 -30.58 6.32 2.78
CA LYS A 469 -31.65 6.74 3.67
C LYS A 469 -31.27 7.95 4.51
N VAL A 470 -30.12 7.92 5.19
CA VAL A 470 -29.66 9.07 5.99
C VAL A 470 -29.46 10.30 5.12
N ALA A 471 -28.94 10.13 3.90
CA ALA A 471 -28.80 11.24 2.96
C ALA A 471 -30.15 11.85 2.54
N ARG A 472 -31.24 11.06 2.42
CA ARG A 472 -32.59 11.56 2.12
C ARG A 472 -33.20 12.38 3.26
N GLU A 473 -32.78 12.08 4.49
CA GLU A 473 -33.24 12.77 5.69
C GLU A 473 -32.58 14.15 5.85
N ILE A 474 -31.58 14.50 5.02
CA ILE A 474 -30.94 15.81 5.04
C ILE A 474 -31.85 16.86 4.39
N ARG A 475 -32.27 17.85 5.19
CA ARG A 475 -33.14 18.97 4.82
C ARG A 475 -32.42 20.31 5.03
N ILE A 476 -32.59 21.26 4.11
CA ILE A 476 -31.96 22.59 4.14
C ILE A 476 -33.02 23.67 4.02
N GLY A 477 -33.00 24.64 4.94
CA GLY A 477 -34.01 25.71 5.04
C GLY A 477 -34.67 25.72 6.42
N GLY A 478 -34.95 26.90 6.97
CA GLY A 478 -35.45 27.10 8.35
C GLY A 478 -34.57 28.07 9.13
N ASP A 479 -35.14 29.17 9.64
CA ASP A 479 -34.44 30.19 10.41
C ASP A 479 -33.97 29.59 11.76
N PRO A 480 -32.68 29.70 12.15
CA PRO A 480 -32.18 29.18 13.43
C PRO A 480 -32.83 29.83 14.67
N ALA A 481 -33.63 30.90 14.51
CA ALA A 481 -34.32 31.58 15.61
C ALA A 481 -35.56 30.82 16.16
N ASP A 482 -36.15 29.89 15.42
CA ASP A 482 -37.44 29.26 15.81
C ASP A 482 -37.31 27.87 16.47
N GLN A 483 -36.09 27.36 16.65
CA GLN A 483 -35.85 26.05 17.29
C GLN A 483 -36.24 25.97 18.78
N GLN A 484 -36.70 27.05 19.40
CA GLN A 484 -37.18 27.08 20.80
C GLN A 484 -38.71 27.14 20.95
N GLN A 485 -39.50 27.15 19.87
CA GLN A 485 -40.96 27.10 19.96
C GLN A 485 -41.52 25.91 19.18
N GLN A 486 -41.33 24.71 19.73
CA GLN A 486 -42.14 23.55 19.36
C GLN A 486 -43.60 23.83 19.72
N GLU A 487 -44.42 24.15 18.71
CA GLU A 487 -45.83 23.75 18.52
C GLU A 487 -46.52 24.64 17.45
N SER A 488 -46.11 24.53 16.18
CA SER A 488 -46.98 24.89 15.05
C SER A 488 -46.75 24.00 13.83
N THR A 489 -47.82 23.35 13.40
CA THR A 489 -47.92 22.30 12.37
C THR A 489 -47.76 22.77 10.92
N HIS A 490 -46.93 23.78 10.63
CA HIS A 490 -46.80 24.34 9.27
C HIS A 490 -45.37 24.69 8.80
N GLU A 491 -44.31 24.31 9.53
CA GLU A 491 -42.92 24.64 9.15
C GLU A 491 -42.21 23.62 8.24
N ASP A 492 -42.83 22.46 7.96
CA ASP A 492 -42.26 21.45 7.04
C ASP A 492 -42.24 21.89 5.56
N ASP A 493 -42.98 22.95 5.20
CA ASP A 493 -43.12 23.41 3.80
C ASP A 493 -41.91 24.25 3.30
N ASP A 494 -41.05 24.77 4.17
CA ASP A 494 -39.91 25.62 3.79
C ASP A 494 -38.56 24.86 3.69
N GLN A 495 -38.55 23.57 4.01
CA GLN A 495 -37.34 22.73 4.02
C GLN A 495 -37.14 21.98 2.69
N THR A 496 -36.06 22.33 1.97
CA THR A 496 -35.70 21.67 0.71
C THR A 496 -34.82 20.45 0.96
N SER A 497 -35.15 19.30 0.36
CA SER A 497 -34.32 18.09 0.51
C SER A 497 -33.06 18.14 -0.35
N LEU A 498 -32.03 17.37 0.04
CA LEU A 498 -30.78 17.28 -0.71
C LEU A 498 -30.99 16.77 -2.15
N VAL A 499 -31.96 15.88 -2.37
CA VAL A 499 -32.36 15.42 -3.71
C VAL A 499 -32.81 16.61 -4.58
N GLN A 500 -33.67 17.47 -4.03
CA GLN A 500 -34.18 18.65 -4.72
C GLN A 500 -33.08 19.70 -5.00
N ILE A 501 -32.10 19.80 -4.12
CA ILE A 501 -30.95 20.70 -4.32
C ILE A 501 -30.06 20.23 -5.45
N LEU A 502 -29.73 18.94 -5.52
CA LEU A 502 -28.88 18.41 -6.58
C LEU A 502 -29.55 18.52 -7.96
N ILE A 503 -30.85 18.23 -8.07
CA ILE A 503 -31.58 18.38 -9.33
C ILE A 503 -31.76 19.86 -9.71
N GLY A 504 -31.97 20.74 -8.73
CA GLY A 504 -32.00 22.20 -8.93
C GLY A 504 -30.64 22.73 -9.42
N ASN A 505 -29.53 22.24 -8.84
CA ASN A 505 -28.17 22.57 -9.26
C ASN A 505 -27.88 22.04 -10.66
N LEU A 506 -28.36 20.85 -11.02
CA LEU A 506 -28.28 20.31 -12.39
C LEU A 506 -29.05 21.19 -13.38
N MET A 507 -30.29 21.58 -13.07
CA MET A 507 -31.10 22.47 -13.90
C MET A 507 -30.42 23.83 -14.12
N MET A 508 -29.87 24.40 -13.04
CA MET A 508 -29.19 25.68 -13.12
C MET A 508 -27.85 25.59 -13.87
N ALA A 509 -27.10 24.48 -13.75
CA ALA A 509 -25.91 24.22 -14.55
C ALA A 509 -26.23 24.09 -16.06
N GLN A 510 -27.32 23.42 -16.42
CA GLN A 510 -27.79 23.32 -17.82
C GLN A 510 -28.12 24.71 -18.38
N ARG A 511 -28.84 25.54 -17.60
CA ARG A 511 -29.15 26.92 -17.98
C ARG A 511 -27.90 27.77 -18.17
N MET A 512 -26.95 27.67 -17.24
CA MET A 512 -25.68 28.41 -17.31
C MET A 512 -24.83 27.98 -18.52
N GLN A 513 -24.78 26.69 -18.84
CA GLN A 513 -24.11 26.21 -20.04
C GLN A 513 -24.76 26.77 -21.32
N SER A 514 -26.10 26.75 -21.40
CA SER A 514 -26.83 27.30 -22.55
C SER A 514 -26.56 28.80 -22.72
N GLN A 515 -26.57 29.57 -21.63
CA GLN A 515 -26.22 30.99 -21.64
C GLN A 515 -24.79 31.24 -22.10
N SER A 516 -23.83 30.46 -21.59
CA SER A 516 -22.42 30.55 -21.95
C SER A 516 -22.19 30.23 -23.43
N ASN A 517 -22.83 29.17 -23.94
CA ASN A 517 -22.79 28.81 -25.37
C ASN A 517 -23.38 29.91 -26.25
N ASN A 518 -24.50 30.52 -25.83
CA ASN A 518 -25.15 31.60 -26.57
C ASN A 518 -24.35 32.92 -26.53
N ALA A 519 -23.59 33.15 -25.45
CA ALA A 519 -22.67 34.29 -25.33
C ALA A 519 -21.39 34.12 -26.16
N GLY A 520 -21.14 32.94 -26.74
CA GLY A 520 -19.92 32.64 -27.48
C GLY A 520 -18.70 32.45 -26.59
N ASP A 521 -18.90 32.08 -25.32
CA ASP A 521 -17.81 31.74 -24.43
C ASP A 521 -17.04 30.52 -24.96
N GLY A 522 -15.72 30.50 -24.75
CA GLY A 522 -14.85 29.43 -25.26
C GLY A 522 -15.25 28.02 -24.79
N ILE A 523 -14.92 27.02 -25.60
CA ILE A 523 -15.27 25.59 -25.41
C ILE A 523 -14.94 25.10 -23.98
N GLN A 524 -13.83 25.57 -23.40
CA GLN A 524 -13.40 25.17 -22.05
C GLN A 524 -14.44 25.47 -20.96
N ARG A 525 -15.16 26.60 -21.05
CA ARG A 525 -16.21 26.95 -20.08
C ARG A 525 -17.42 26.03 -20.24
N SER A 526 -17.78 25.70 -21.48
CA SER A 526 -18.85 24.74 -21.77
C SER A 526 -18.54 23.35 -21.23
N LEU A 527 -17.29 22.89 -21.38
CA LEU A 527 -16.82 21.61 -20.84
C LEU A 527 -16.78 21.60 -19.31
N ALA A 528 -16.44 22.72 -18.68
CA ALA A 528 -16.45 22.81 -17.23
C ALA A 528 -17.87 22.68 -16.65
N TRP A 529 -18.88 23.29 -17.28
CA TRP A 529 -20.29 23.04 -16.94
C TRP A 529 -20.71 21.59 -17.20
N ALA A 530 -20.30 21.01 -18.33
CA ALA A 530 -20.55 19.60 -18.62
C ALA A 530 -20.00 18.68 -17.52
N ARG A 531 -18.79 18.95 -17.02
CA ARG A 531 -18.17 18.17 -15.95
C ARG A 531 -18.95 18.23 -14.64
N ILE A 532 -19.45 19.40 -14.27
CA ILE A 532 -20.31 19.57 -13.08
C ILE A 532 -21.58 18.72 -13.23
N MET A 533 -22.23 18.80 -14.39
CA MET A 533 -23.44 18.03 -14.67
C MET A 533 -23.19 16.52 -14.68
N VAL A 534 -22.05 16.07 -15.24
CA VAL A 534 -21.63 14.66 -15.18
C VAL A 534 -21.51 14.21 -13.71
N GLY A 535 -20.91 15.02 -12.84
CA GLY A 535 -20.83 14.74 -11.40
C GLY A 535 -22.21 14.52 -10.78
N TYR A 536 -23.15 15.45 -10.96
CA TYR A 536 -24.51 15.31 -10.43
C TYR A 536 -25.24 14.09 -11.00
N LEU A 537 -25.07 13.79 -12.30
CA LEU A 537 -25.69 12.63 -12.92
C LEU A 537 -25.10 11.30 -12.41
N ILE A 538 -23.80 11.26 -12.07
CA ILE A 538 -23.17 10.11 -11.39
C ILE A 538 -23.81 9.89 -10.01
N VAL A 539 -24.00 10.96 -9.24
CA VAL A 539 -24.68 10.89 -7.93
C VAL A 539 -26.11 10.39 -8.10
N LEU A 540 -26.90 10.99 -9.00
CA LEU A 540 -28.29 10.59 -9.23
C LEU A 540 -28.38 9.12 -9.67
N ALA A 541 -27.55 8.69 -10.63
CA ALA A 541 -27.50 7.30 -11.06
C ALA A 541 -27.18 6.35 -9.89
N THR A 542 -26.21 6.69 -9.04
CA THR A 542 -25.78 5.86 -7.91
C THR A 542 -26.81 5.83 -6.78
N TRP A 543 -27.44 6.98 -6.48
CA TRP A 543 -28.40 7.14 -5.40
C TRP A 543 -29.73 6.45 -5.73
N LEU A 544 -30.24 6.65 -6.96
CA LEU A 544 -31.51 6.09 -7.42
C LEU A 544 -31.45 4.57 -7.67
N TRP A 545 -30.28 4.05 -8.06
CA TRP A 545 -30.09 2.60 -8.27
C TRP A 545 -30.49 1.79 -7.04
N GLU A 546 -31.35 0.79 -7.19
CA GLU A 546 -31.83 -0.06 -6.07
C GLU A 546 -32.38 0.72 -4.86
N SER A 547 -32.94 1.93 -5.08
CA SER A 547 -33.46 2.77 -3.99
C SER A 547 -34.84 3.35 -4.33
N PRO A 548 -35.92 2.53 -4.28
CA PRO A 548 -37.28 2.97 -4.63
C PRO A 548 -37.76 4.19 -3.84
N SER A 549 -37.37 4.32 -2.57
CA SER A 549 -37.71 5.48 -1.74
C SER A 549 -37.08 6.78 -2.26
N THR A 550 -35.83 6.73 -2.73
CA THR A 550 -35.19 7.89 -3.37
C THR A 550 -35.85 8.21 -4.70
N THR A 551 -36.22 7.19 -5.48
CA THR A 551 -36.94 7.37 -6.74
C THR A 551 -38.31 8.03 -6.51
N SER A 552 -39.05 7.60 -5.50
CA SER A 552 -40.33 8.21 -5.12
C SER A 552 -40.18 9.68 -4.69
N GLU A 553 -39.17 10.01 -3.88
CA GLU A 553 -38.87 11.40 -3.50
C GLU A 553 -38.46 12.25 -4.71
N PHE A 554 -37.67 11.70 -5.64
CA PHE A 554 -37.32 12.40 -6.87
C PHE A 554 -38.56 12.70 -7.74
N LEU A 555 -39.48 11.75 -7.82
CA LEU A 555 -40.71 11.84 -8.61
C LEU A 555 -41.82 12.66 -7.93
N SER A 556 -41.63 13.10 -6.68
CA SER A 556 -42.62 13.94 -5.97
C SER A 556 -42.94 15.23 -6.74
N GLU A 557 -41.96 15.74 -7.52
CA GLU A 557 -42.12 16.91 -8.38
C GLU A 557 -41.94 16.55 -9.86
N GLY A 558 -42.97 16.82 -10.67
CA GLY A 558 -42.92 16.53 -12.11
C GLY A 558 -41.91 17.37 -12.91
N THR A 559 -41.45 18.48 -12.34
CA THR A 559 -40.37 19.34 -12.88
C THR A 559 -39.04 18.58 -12.97
N ASN A 560 -38.76 17.70 -12.00
CA ASN A 560 -37.52 16.92 -11.95
C ASN A 560 -37.34 16.02 -13.18
N LEU A 561 -38.43 15.44 -13.68
CA LEU A 561 -38.41 14.67 -14.92
C LEU A 561 -38.05 15.55 -16.13
N GLN A 562 -38.47 16.81 -16.17
CA GLN A 562 -38.16 17.70 -17.29
C GLN A 562 -36.66 18.01 -17.38
N VAL A 563 -35.98 18.16 -16.24
CA VAL A 563 -34.53 18.40 -16.18
C VAL A 563 -33.74 17.26 -16.84
N LEU A 564 -34.27 16.03 -16.83
CA LEU A 564 -33.67 14.88 -17.52
C LEU A 564 -34.15 14.74 -18.97
N ILE A 565 -35.43 14.97 -19.25
CA ILE A 565 -36.03 14.79 -20.59
C ILE A 565 -35.55 15.85 -21.59
N GLU A 566 -35.42 17.11 -21.16
CA GLU A 566 -35.05 18.22 -22.05
C GLU A 566 -33.69 18.00 -22.73
N PRO A 567 -32.59 17.70 -22.01
CA PRO A 567 -31.29 17.41 -22.62
C PRO A 567 -31.31 16.26 -23.64
N ILE A 568 -32.09 15.20 -23.37
CA ILE A 568 -32.18 14.02 -24.24
C ILE A 568 -32.84 14.38 -25.58
N SER A 569 -33.87 15.22 -25.51
CA SER A 569 -34.72 15.62 -26.63
C SER A 569 -34.05 16.65 -27.55
N GLN A 570 -33.10 17.44 -27.03
CA GLN A 570 -32.38 18.45 -27.81
C GLN A 570 -31.37 17.81 -28.79
N SER A 571 -31.41 18.20 -30.06
CA SER A 571 -30.53 17.62 -31.10
C SER A 571 -29.10 18.17 -31.09
N SER A 572 -28.90 19.39 -30.60
CA SER A 572 -27.60 20.09 -30.52
C SER A 572 -27.55 21.02 -29.30
N GLY A 573 -26.36 21.51 -28.96
CA GLY A 573 -26.14 22.47 -27.87
C GLY A 573 -25.94 21.85 -26.48
N VAL A 574 -26.09 20.53 -26.35
CA VAL A 574 -25.83 19.76 -25.12
C VAL A 574 -24.71 18.77 -25.37
N ASP A 575 -23.82 18.61 -24.38
CA ASP A 575 -22.73 17.64 -24.44
C ASP A 575 -23.27 16.19 -24.54
N PRO A 576 -22.77 15.36 -25.47
CA PRO A 576 -23.24 13.97 -25.64
C PRO A 576 -23.17 13.11 -24.37
N LEU A 577 -22.19 13.31 -23.49
CA LEU A 577 -22.10 12.58 -22.22
C LEU A 577 -23.29 12.91 -21.33
N VAL A 578 -23.64 14.20 -21.22
CA VAL A 578 -24.76 14.67 -20.39
C VAL A 578 -26.07 14.09 -20.92
N GLN A 579 -26.27 14.08 -22.24
CA GLN A 579 -27.48 13.50 -22.85
C GLN A 579 -27.60 11.99 -22.57
N GLY A 580 -26.50 11.25 -22.74
CA GLY A 580 -26.48 9.82 -22.49
C GLY A 580 -26.65 9.45 -21.03
N LEU A 581 -26.06 10.22 -20.11
CA LEU A 581 -26.22 10.05 -18.67
C LEU A 581 -27.64 10.41 -18.21
N CYS A 582 -28.24 11.48 -18.72
CA CYS A 582 -29.66 11.79 -18.44
C CYS A 582 -30.56 10.64 -18.89
N ALA A 583 -30.33 10.07 -20.08
CA ALA A 583 -31.08 8.91 -20.56
C ALA A 583 -30.85 7.68 -19.67
N PHE A 584 -29.62 7.43 -19.25
CA PHE A 584 -29.29 6.33 -18.34
C PHE A 584 -29.98 6.47 -16.97
N VAL A 585 -29.90 7.64 -16.33
CA VAL A 585 -30.58 7.95 -15.06
C VAL A 585 -32.09 7.78 -15.19
N LEU A 586 -32.67 8.26 -16.28
CA LEU A 586 -34.10 8.15 -16.55
C LEU A 586 -34.53 6.68 -16.79
N GLY A 587 -33.65 5.87 -17.37
CA GLY A 587 -33.83 4.43 -17.45
C GLY A 587 -33.77 3.72 -16.09
N ILE A 588 -32.91 4.18 -15.17
CA ILE A 588 -32.86 3.70 -13.77
C ILE A 588 -34.14 4.06 -13.03
N ILE A 589 -34.64 5.30 -13.17
CA ILE A 589 -35.91 5.73 -12.57
C ILE A 589 -37.04 4.82 -13.03
N TYR A 590 -37.11 4.55 -14.34
CA TYR A 590 -38.13 3.66 -14.91
C TYR A 590 -38.03 2.21 -14.40
N ASP A 591 -36.81 1.69 -14.27
CA ASP A 591 -36.56 0.33 -13.80
C ASP A 591 -36.81 0.19 -12.29
N THR A 592 -36.55 1.22 -11.48
CA THR A 592 -36.67 1.16 -10.01
C THR A 592 -38.07 1.51 -9.49
N ASP A 593 -38.90 2.19 -10.29
CA ASP A 593 -40.25 2.61 -9.91
C ASP A 593 -41.24 1.42 -9.89
N HIS A 594 -41.30 0.76 -8.74
CA HIS A 594 -42.24 -0.34 -8.45
C HIS A 594 -43.28 0.04 -7.39
N ASP A 595 -43.25 1.26 -6.85
CA ASP A 595 -44.17 1.68 -5.80
C ASP A 595 -45.46 2.25 -6.41
N PRO A 596 -46.61 1.57 -6.30
CA PRO A 596 -47.88 2.10 -6.80
C PRO A 596 -48.35 3.36 -6.05
N ALA A 597 -47.76 3.69 -4.90
CA ALA A 597 -48.03 4.92 -4.16
C ALA A 597 -47.21 6.14 -4.66
N CYS A 598 -46.31 5.95 -5.63
CA CYS A 598 -45.57 7.03 -6.27
C CYS A 598 -46.52 8.03 -6.97
N THR A 599 -46.21 9.32 -6.88
CA THR A 599 -46.94 10.41 -7.56
C THR A 599 -46.99 10.22 -9.07
N ILE A 600 -45.92 9.66 -9.65
CA ILE A 600 -45.79 9.38 -11.07
C ILE A 600 -45.42 7.90 -11.24
N PRO A 601 -46.41 6.99 -11.25
CA PRO A 601 -46.14 5.56 -11.36
C PRO A 601 -45.66 5.20 -12.77
N ARG A 602 -45.01 4.05 -12.91
CA ARG A 602 -44.43 3.50 -14.15
C ARG A 602 -45.41 3.47 -15.32
N SER A 603 -46.69 3.22 -15.04
CA SER A 603 -47.79 3.26 -16.03
C SER A 603 -48.03 4.64 -16.64
N THR A 604 -47.74 5.71 -15.89
CA THR A 604 -47.81 7.11 -16.33
C THR A 604 -46.47 7.58 -16.88
N LEU A 605 -45.35 7.09 -16.35
CA LEU A 605 -44.01 7.45 -16.80
C LEU A 605 -43.74 6.95 -18.22
N GLN A 606 -44.05 5.68 -18.54
CA GLN A 606 -43.73 5.10 -19.85
C GLN A 606 -44.31 5.89 -21.03
N PRO A 607 -45.61 6.27 -21.05
CA PRO A 607 -46.16 7.07 -22.14
C PRO A 607 -45.51 8.46 -22.28
N ILE A 608 -45.09 9.09 -21.18
CA ILE A 608 -44.38 10.37 -21.20
C ILE A 608 -43.02 10.20 -21.89
N LEU A 609 -42.29 9.13 -21.56
CA LEU A 609 -40.97 8.87 -22.15
C LEU A 609 -41.08 8.51 -23.64
N LEU A 610 -42.03 7.64 -24.01
CA LEU A 610 -42.25 7.26 -25.40
C LEU A 610 -42.71 8.43 -26.27
N SER A 611 -43.50 9.37 -25.73
CA SER A 611 -44.00 10.52 -26.49
C SER A 611 -43.00 11.67 -26.60
N ARG A 612 -42.23 11.97 -25.54
CA ARG A 612 -41.30 13.12 -25.53
C ARG A 612 -39.91 12.78 -26.04
N VAL A 613 -39.42 11.59 -25.74
CA VAL A 613 -38.07 11.15 -26.14
C VAL A 613 -38.15 10.21 -27.34
N GLY A 614 -38.99 9.18 -27.24
CA GLY A 614 -39.06 8.10 -28.22
C GLY A 614 -38.01 7.00 -27.96
N PRO A 615 -38.36 5.72 -28.20
CA PRO A 615 -37.51 4.58 -27.82
C PRO A 615 -36.16 4.58 -28.56
N ASP A 616 -36.15 4.91 -29.85
CA ASP A 616 -34.91 4.93 -30.65
C ASP A 616 -33.96 6.03 -30.18
N GLN A 617 -34.49 7.20 -29.85
CA GLN A 617 -33.68 8.32 -29.38
C GLN A 617 -33.05 8.00 -28.02
N PHE A 618 -33.83 7.41 -27.11
CA PHE A 618 -33.36 6.95 -25.81
C PHE A 618 -32.18 5.97 -25.95
N VAL A 619 -32.38 4.92 -26.76
CA VAL A 619 -31.34 3.92 -27.07
C VAL A 619 -30.11 4.57 -27.70
N ASN A 620 -30.28 5.45 -28.68
CA ASN A 620 -29.18 6.10 -29.37
C ASN A 620 -28.35 7.02 -28.45
N ARG A 621 -28.95 7.70 -27.48
CA ARG A 621 -28.19 8.52 -26.50
C ARG A 621 -27.30 7.66 -25.63
N ILE A 622 -27.81 6.53 -25.15
CA ILE A 622 -27.06 5.58 -24.33
C ILE A 622 -25.93 4.94 -25.15
N LEU A 623 -26.18 4.56 -26.42
CA LEU A 623 -25.14 4.05 -27.32
C LEU A 623 -24.03 5.08 -27.58
N ARG A 624 -24.38 6.35 -27.82
CA ARG A 624 -23.38 7.42 -28.01
C ARG A 624 -22.50 7.66 -26.79
N LEU A 625 -23.05 7.57 -25.57
CA LEU A 625 -22.26 7.64 -24.34
C LEU A 625 -21.19 6.55 -24.29
N ARG A 626 -21.51 5.33 -24.72
CA ARG A 626 -20.55 4.22 -24.77
C ARG A 626 -19.43 4.45 -25.78
N GLU A 627 -19.73 5.11 -26.89
CA GLU A 627 -18.77 5.39 -27.96
C GLU A 627 -17.88 6.62 -27.67
N ASP A 628 -18.29 7.49 -26.75
CA ASP A 628 -17.55 8.69 -26.37
C ASP A 628 -16.15 8.32 -25.80
N PRO A 629 -15.05 8.89 -26.34
CA PRO A 629 -13.70 8.55 -25.90
C PRO A 629 -13.46 8.84 -24.42
N ARG A 630 -14.11 9.87 -23.86
CA ARG A 630 -14.00 10.26 -22.44
C ARG A 630 -14.58 9.21 -21.50
N PHE A 631 -15.47 8.34 -21.98
CA PHE A 631 -16.04 7.22 -21.23
C PHE A 631 -15.38 5.88 -21.61
N LYS A 632 -15.18 5.64 -22.91
CA LYS A 632 -14.63 4.39 -23.45
C LYS A 632 -13.22 4.10 -22.94
N ASN A 633 -12.38 5.13 -22.84
CA ASN A 633 -10.97 5.01 -22.48
C ASN A 633 -10.75 4.91 -20.95
N VAL A 634 -11.80 4.98 -20.14
CA VAL A 634 -11.69 4.89 -18.67
C VAL A 634 -11.41 3.45 -18.27
N GLY A 635 -10.24 3.25 -17.66
CA GLY A 635 -9.75 2.00 -17.05
C GLY A 635 -9.60 2.10 -15.52
N PRO A 636 -9.20 1.01 -14.84
CA PRO A 636 -8.98 0.97 -13.38
C PRO A 636 -7.95 1.99 -12.86
N ASP A 637 -7.06 2.43 -13.73
CA ASP A 637 -5.94 3.35 -13.52
C ASP A 637 -6.27 4.82 -13.88
N VAL A 638 -7.55 5.14 -14.14
CA VAL A 638 -7.98 6.49 -14.57
C VAL A 638 -7.58 7.61 -13.61
N LEU A 639 -7.44 7.30 -12.31
CA LEU A 639 -7.03 8.28 -11.30
C LEU A 639 -5.50 8.46 -11.22
N GLU A 640 -4.70 7.58 -11.84
CA GLU A 640 -3.23 7.62 -11.84
C GLU A 640 -2.67 8.58 -12.91
N LEU A 641 -3.11 9.83 -12.88
CA LEU A 641 -2.85 10.83 -13.93
C LEU A 641 -1.37 11.11 -14.16
N ALA A 642 -0.53 11.03 -13.12
CA ALA A 642 0.90 11.33 -13.20
C ALA A 642 1.73 10.26 -13.96
N LEU A 643 1.17 9.07 -14.18
CA LEU A 643 1.85 7.94 -14.84
C LEU A 643 1.37 7.72 -16.28
N GLN A 644 0.29 8.40 -16.67
CA GLN A 644 -0.24 8.34 -18.02
C GLN A 644 0.71 9.11 -18.94
N SER A 645 1.37 8.38 -19.86
CA SER A 645 2.23 9.00 -20.86
C SER A 645 1.40 9.98 -21.70
N PRO A 646 1.87 11.21 -21.98
CA PRO A 646 1.18 12.09 -22.89
C PRO A 646 1.05 11.36 -24.23
N SER A 647 -0.18 11.06 -24.62
CA SER A 647 -0.44 10.45 -25.93
C SER A 647 0.18 11.35 -26.99
N PRO A 648 0.99 10.83 -27.94
CA PRO A 648 1.47 11.61 -29.05
C PRO A 648 0.27 11.92 -29.95
N SER A 649 -0.42 13.04 -29.69
CA SER A 649 -1.62 13.41 -30.43
C SER A 649 -1.61 14.87 -30.85
N ASP A 650 -2.03 15.07 -32.10
CA ASP A 650 -2.21 16.34 -32.77
C ASP A 650 -3.22 17.22 -31.98
N PRO A 651 -2.84 18.45 -31.55
CA PRO A 651 -3.70 19.33 -30.75
C PRO A 651 -5.00 19.77 -31.47
N SER A 652 -5.17 19.41 -32.74
CA SER A 652 -6.39 19.64 -33.52
C SER A 652 -7.48 18.57 -33.35
N ILE A 653 -7.20 17.46 -32.67
CA ILE A 653 -8.17 16.36 -32.49
C ILE A 653 -9.01 16.61 -31.23
N VAL A 654 -10.30 16.93 -31.45
CA VAL A 654 -11.31 17.20 -30.41
C VAL A 654 -11.60 15.99 -29.50
N ASP A 655 -11.15 14.79 -29.87
CA ASP A 655 -11.38 13.53 -29.14
C ASP A 655 -10.50 13.33 -27.89
N ASN A 656 -9.52 14.21 -27.63
CA ASN A 656 -8.63 14.14 -26.45
C ASN A 656 -8.81 15.37 -25.52
N GLN A 657 -10.03 15.61 -25.06
CA GLN A 657 -10.33 16.68 -24.11
C GLN A 657 -9.75 16.37 -22.73
N SER A 658 -8.58 16.92 -22.44
CA SER A 658 -7.78 16.76 -21.22
C SER A 658 -8.60 16.93 -19.94
N GLY A 659 -8.49 15.98 -19.01
CA GLY A 659 -9.07 16.07 -17.67
C GLY A 659 -9.79 14.81 -17.20
N LEU A 660 -10.14 14.78 -15.91
CA LEU A 660 -10.91 13.70 -15.30
C LEU A 660 -12.42 13.92 -15.52
N TRP A 661 -13.13 12.86 -15.95
CA TRP A 661 -14.57 12.88 -16.24
C TRP A 661 -15.36 11.78 -15.53
N PHE A 662 -14.72 10.64 -15.25
CA PHE A 662 -15.33 9.51 -14.55
C PHE A 662 -14.28 8.82 -13.69
N ASP A 663 -14.74 8.14 -12.63
CA ASP A 663 -13.97 7.14 -11.91
C ASP A 663 -14.29 5.72 -12.42
N TRP A 664 -13.38 4.78 -12.18
CA TRP A 664 -13.57 3.40 -12.63
C TRP A 664 -14.81 2.73 -12.02
N PRO A 665 -15.10 2.83 -10.71
CA PRO A 665 -16.26 2.17 -10.12
C PRO A 665 -17.60 2.54 -10.76
N PHE A 666 -17.83 3.82 -11.09
CA PHE A 666 -19.05 4.22 -11.78
C PHE A 666 -19.11 3.68 -13.22
N VAL A 667 -17.99 3.72 -13.94
CA VAL A 667 -17.92 3.21 -15.32
C VAL A 667 -18.13 1.70 -15.36
N GLU A 668 -17.58 0.96 -14.40
CA GLU A 668 -17.82 -0.48 -14.22
C GLU A 668 -19.30 -0.75 -13.95
N PHE A 669 -19.91 -0.01 -13.01
CA PHE A 669 -21.35 -0.08 -12.74
C PHE A 669 -22.19 0.16 -14.00
N LEU A 670 -21.90 1.22 -14.76
CA LEU A 670 -22.65 1.55 -15.97
C LEU A 670 -22.45 0.48 -17.05
N LYS A 671 -21.21 0.03 -17.29
CA LYS A 671 -20.89 -1.01 -18.28
C LYS A 671 -21.60 -2.33 -17.96
N ASN A 672 -21.71 -2.69 -16.68
CA ASN A 672 -22.37 -3.93 -16.25
C ASN A 672 -23.90 -3.88 -16.40
N ASN A 673 -24.52 -2.71 -16.23
CA ASN A 673 -25.99 -2.55 -16.26
C ASN A 673 -26.54 -1.94 -17.56
N PHE A 674 -25.65 -1.59 -18.49
CA PHE A 674 -25.94 -0.88 -19.74
C PHE A 674 -27.09 -1.51 -20.54
N VAL A 675 -26.99 -2.81 -20.84
CA VAL A 675 -27.96 -3.50 -21.72
C VAL A 675 -29.32 -3.60 -21.05
N SER A 676 -29.35 -3.82 -19.74
CA SER A 676 -30.59 -3.91 -18.95
C SER A 676 -31.35 -2.59 -19.02
N ILE A 677 -30.66 -1.49 -18.67
CA ILE A 677 -31.25 -0.14 -18.65
C ILE A 677 -31.61 0.37 -20.05
N GLN A 678 -30.82 0.04 -21.07
CA GLN A 678 -31.14 0.39 -22.46
C GLN A 678 -32.47 -0.23 -22.92
N GLN A 679 -32.79 -1.43 -22.46
CA GLN A 679 -34.01 -2.16 -22.83
C GLN A 679 -35.18 -1.89 -21.88
N SER A 680 -34.95 -1.27 -20.71
CA SER A 680 -35.95 -1.16 -19.66
C SER A 680 -37.23 -0.47 -20.15
N ILE A 681 -37.11 0.65 -20.88
CA ILE A 681 -38.25 1.43 -21.39
C ILE A 681 -39.21 0.64 -22.31
N LEU A 682 -38.72 -0.43 -22.95
CA LEU A 682 -39.49 -1.29 -23.86
C LEU A 682 -40.30 -2.37 -23.11
N ILE A 683 -40.03 -2.56 -21.82
CA ILE A 683 -40.69 -3.57 -20.99
C ILE A 683 -42.01 -2.99 -20.48
N ASP A 684 -43.13 -3.66 -20.72
CA ASP A 684 -44.45 -3.14 -20.33
C ASP A 684 -44.58 -2.95 -18.81
N PRO A 685 -45.29 -1.90 -18.32
CA PRO A 685 -45.39 -1.57 -16.89
C PRO A 685 -46.08 -2.64 -16.03
N GLY A 686 -46.85 -3.54 -16.67
CA GLY A 686 -47.56 -4.64 -16.01
C GLY A 686 -46.92 -6.01 -16.24
N SER A 687 -45.86 -6.09 -17.05
CA SER A 687 -44.96 -7.23 -16.97
C SER A 687 -44.12 -7.04 -15.70
N ASP A 688 -43.87 -8.10 -14.94
CA ASP A 688 -43.01 -8.07 -13.76
C ASP A 688 -41.58 -7.78 -14.23
N GLY A 689 -41.38 -6.52 -14.61
CA GLY A 689 -40.29 -6.01 -15.40
C GLY A 689 -39.25 -5.45 -14.45
N GLY A 690 -38.76 -6.30 -13.55
CA GLY A 690 -37.56 -6.08 -12.78
C GLY A 690 -36.49 -7.03 -13.32
N HIS A 691 -35.28 -6.53 -13.46
CA HIS A 691 -34.04 -7.29 -13.52
C HIS A 691 -34.18 -8.81 -13.27
N LYS A 692 -33.78 -9.64 -14.25
CA LYS A 692 -33.66 -11.11 -14.09
C LYS A 692 -32.71 -11.57 -12.97
N SER A 693 -32.15 -10.66 -12.16
CA SER A 693 -31.52 -10.99 -10.88
C SER A 693 -32.53 -11.25 -9.74
N PHE A 694 -33.84 -11.00 -9.93
CA PHE A 694 -34.87 -11.28 -8.92
C PHE A 694 -35.49 -12.70 -8.97
N GLN A 695 -34.97 -13.62 -9.78
CA GLN A 695 -35.25 -15.05 -9.56
C GLN A 695 -34.47 -15.63 -8.37
N GLU A 696 -33.56 -14.83 -7.84
CA GLU A 696 -32.88 -15.10 -6.59
C GLU A 696 -33.67 -14.50 -5.42
N SER A 697 -34.69 -13.65 -5.57
CA SER A 697 -35.37 -13.02 -4.42
C SER A 697 -36.49 -13.82 -3.78
N GLY A 698 -37.16 -14.71 -4.52
CA GLY A 698 -37.96 -15.75 -3.87
C GLY A 698 -37.08 -16.70 -3.06
N HIS A 699 -35.88 -16.97 -3.58
CA HIS A 699 -34.86 -17.76 -2.91
C HIS A 699 -34.09 -16.99 -1.84
N HIS A 700 -33.95 -15.66 -1.93
CA HIS A 700 -33.27 -14.75 -0.99
C HIS A 700 -34.21 -14.27 0.08
N ASP A 701 -35.53 -14.30 -0.10
CA ASP A 701 -36.47 -14.04 1.00
C ASP A 701 -36.72 -15.33 1.77
N GLU A 702 -36.74 -16.50 1.10
CA GLU A 702 -36.60 -17.80 1.76
C GLU A 702 -35.19 -17.98 2.37
N GLU A 703 -34.10 -17.61 1.69
CA GLU A 703 -32.73 -17.63 2.21
C GLU A 703 -32.52 -16.52 3.20
N LEU A 704 -33.18 -15.35 3.16
CA LEU A 704 -33.14 -14.36 4.23
C LEU A 704 -33.94 -14.87 5.42
N SER A 705 -35.05 -15.56 5.22
CA SER A 705 -35.78 -16.18 6.34
C SER A 705 -34.94 -17.30 6.94
N ARG A 706 -34.24 -18.07 6.10
CA ARG A 706 -33.35 -19.17 6.50
C ARG A 706 -32.05 -18.66 7.07
N LEU A 707 -31.49 -17.56 6.56
CA LEU A 707 -30.28 -16.89 7.04
C LEU A 707 -30.61 -16.06 8.27
N LYS A 708 -31.80 -15.46 8.40
CA LYS A 708 -32.27 -14.84 9.66
C LYS A 708 -32.53 -15.91 10.71
N SER A 709 -33.11 -17.05 10.32
CA SER A 709 -33.25 -18.23 11.18
C SER A 709 -31.88 -18.76 11.58
N GLN A 710 -30.95 -18.93 10.65
CA GLN A 710 -29.58 -19.36 10.92
C GLN A 710 -28.79 -18.32 11.68
N LEU A 711 -29.03 -17.03 11.49
CA LEU A 711 -28.39 -15.94 12.23
C LEU A 711 -28.96 -15.91 13.64
N ALA A 712 -30.26 -16.14 13.84
CA ALA A 712 -30.89 -16.30 15.16
C ALA A 712 -30.38 -17.57 15.87
N GLU A 713 -30.20 -18.66 15.13
CA GLU A 713 -29.66 -19.91 15.64
C GLU A 713 -28.17 -19.79 15.95
N GLN A 714 -27.38 -19.15 15.07
CA GLN A 714 -25.97 -18.83 15.27
C GLN A 714 -25.75 -17.76 16.34
N THR A 715 -26.63 -16.78 16.52
CA THR A 715 -26.54 -15.82 17.64
C THR A 715 -26.91 -16.50 18.94
N ASN A 716 -27.88 -17.41 18.96
CA ASN A 716 -28.15 -18.26 20.12
C ASN A 716 -27.00 -19.22 20.41
N GLU A 717 -26.39 -19.84 19.40
CA GLU A 717 -25.20 -20.66 19.54
C GLU A 717 -23.99 -19.84 19.97
N MET A 718 -23.83 -18.62 19.45
CA MET A 718 -22.80 -17.67 19.84
C MET A 718 -22.99 -17.27 21.31
N HIS A 719 -24.20 -16.92 21.75
CA HIS A 719 -24.48 -16.66 23.15
C HIS A 719 -24.28 -17.90 24.03
N ALA A 720 -24.60 -19.10 23.52
CA ALA A 720 -24.33 -20.36 24.22
C ALA A 720 -22.82 -20.67 24.29
N LEU A 721 -22.08 -20.36 23.24
CA LEU A 721 -20.63 -20.50 23.14
C LEU A 721 -19.92 -19.43 23.98
N GLU A 722 -20.38 -18.19 24.00
CA GLU A 722 -19.94 -17.13 24.91
C GLU A 722 -20.22 -17.52 26.36
N GLY A 723 -21.38 -18.12 26.64
CA GLY A 723 -21.69 -18.70 27.94
C GLY A 723 -20.74 -19.86 28.29
N LYS A 724 -20.41 -20.74 27.33
CA LYS A 724 -19.41 -21.79 27.51
C LYS A 724 -17.99 -21.22 27.66
N ILE A 725 -17.61 -20.19 26.93
CA ILE A 725 -16.33 -19.49 27.01
C ILE A 725 -16.23 -18.78 28.36
N SER A 726 -17.31 -18.18 28.87
CA SER A 726 -17.36 -17.59 30.20
C SER A 726 -17.20 -18.67 31.28
N LYS A 727 -17.90 -19.80 31.16
CA LYS A 727 -17.72 -20.96 32.06
C LYS A 727 -16.31 -21.56 31.98
N LEU A 728 -15.75 -21.69 30.78
CA LEU A 728 -14.40 -22.19 30.55
C LEU A 728 -13.35 -21.19 31.04
N ARG A 729 -13.58 -19.88 30.92
CA ARG A 729 -12.73 -18.84 31.50
C ARG A 729 -12.75 -18.90 33.01
N LEU A 730 -13.91 -19.11 33.63
CA LEU A 730 -14.02 -19.34 35.07
C LEU A 730 -13.27 -20.63 35.47
N GLN A 731 -13.44 -21.74 34.73
CA GLN A 731 -12.69 -22.97 34.98
C GLN A 731 -11.18 -22.82 34.78
N VAL A 732 -10.74 -22.10 33.75
CA VAL A 732 -9.32 -21.82 33.52
C VAL A 732 -8.78 -20.92 34.62
N ASN A 733 -9.55 -19.94 35.09
CA ASN A 733 -9.16 -19.06 36.18
C ASN A 733 -9.05 -19.83 37.52
N ASP A 734 -9.99 -20.74 37.79
CA ASP A 734 -9.94 -21.65 38.94
C ASP A 734 -8.74 -22.60 38.81
N GLN A 735 -8.50 -23.19 37.64
CA GLN A 735 -7.32 -24.03 37.38
C GLN A 735 -6.00 -23.26 37.48
N THR A 736 -5.95 -21.99 37.08
CA THR A 736 -4.77 -21.15 37.28
C THR A 736 -4.56 -20.86 38.75
N HIS A 737 -5.62 -20.62 39.52
CA HIS A 737 -5.52 -20.45 40.97
C HIS A 737 -5.03 -21.74 41.64
N GLU A 738 -5.55 -22.91 41.24
CA GLU A 738 -5.07 -24.21 41.71
C GLU A 738 -3.61 -24.46 41.31
N LYS A 739 -3.18 -24.04 40.11
CA LYS A 739 -1.79 -24.14 39.66
C LYS A 739 -0.86 -23.24 40.46
N GLU A 740 -1.27 -22.01 40.73
CA GLU A 740 -0.50 -21.07 41.56
C GLU A 740 -0.39 -21.58 43.00
N GLU A 741 -1.45 -22.16 43.55
CA GLU A 741 -1.43 -22.79 44.87
C GLU A 741 -0.54 -24.04 44.89
N MET A 742 -0.61 -24.88 43.85
CA MET A 742 0.25 -26.06 43.70
C MET A 742 1.74 -25.66 43.56
N GLU A 743 2.03 -24.57 42.86
CA GLU A 743 3.39 -24.07 42.70
C GLU A 743 3.93 -23.47 44.01
N ARG A 744 3.09 -22.77 44.77
CA ARG A 744 3.43 -22.34 46.15
C ARG A 744 3.70 -23.53 47.06
N LEU A 745 2.85 -24.54 47.04
CA LEU A 745 3.04 -25.78 47.82
C LEU A 745 4.28 -26.57 47.39
N ARG A 746 4.65 -26.51 46.10
CA ARG A 746 5.90 -27.08 45.60
C ARG A 746 7.11 -26.31 46.10
N GLN A 747 7.09 -24.98 46.07
CA GLN A 747 8.15 -24.15 46.63
C GLN A 747 8.34 -24.40 48.13
N ASP A 748 7.23 -24.48 48.88
CA ASP A 748 7.27 -24.83 50.30
C ASP A 748 7.80 -26.25 50.52
N ASN A 749 7.41 -27.24 49.70
CA ASN A 749 7.98 -28.59 49.77
C ASN A 749 9.48 -28.62 49.47
N THR A 750 9.95 -27.84 48.50
CA THR A 750 11.39 -27.76 48.22
C THR A 750 12.15 -27.17 49.39
N ARG A 751 11.61 -26.10 50.00
CA ARG A 751 12.20 -25.48 51.19
C ARG A 751 12.21 -26.42 52.40
N LEU A 752 11.09 -27.10 52.66
CA LEU A 752 10.98 -28.10 53.73
C LEU A 752 11.94 -29.27 53.49
N ASN A 753 12.10 -29.74 52.25
CA ASN A 753 13.06 -30.80 51.94
C ASN A 753 14.52 -30.35 52.13
N GLU A 754 14.84 -29.10 51.82
CA GLU A 754 16.16 -28.52 52.11
C GLU A 754 16.41 -28.41 53.62
N GLU A 755 15.40 -28.02 54.39
CA GLU A 755 15.46 -27.95 55.86
C GLU A 755 15.60 -29.35 56.47
N VAL A 756 14.85 -30.35 55.98
CA VAL A 756 14.99 -31.76 56.38
C VAL A 756 16.38 -32.30 56.02
N ARG A 757 16.93 -31.93 54.85
CA ARG A 757 18.30 -32.31 54.48
C ARG A 757 19.31 -31.69 55.45
N GLY A 758 19.20 -30.39 55.75
CA GLY A 758 20.08 -29.72 56.70
C GLY A 758 19.99 -30.31 58.11
N LEU A 759 18.78 -30.66 58.57
CA LEU A 759 18.59 -31.33 59.85
C LEU A 759 19.18 -32.75 59.85
N ARG A 760 19.08 -33.50 58.76
CA ARG A 760 19.72 -34.82 58.63
C ARG A 760 21.24 -34.73 58.69
N GLU A 761 21.83 -33.76 58.00
CA GLU A 761 23.27 -33.49 58.05
C GLU A 761 23.71 -33.11 59.47
N SER A 762 22.92 -32.32 60.19
CA SER A 762 23.17 -31.98 61.60
C SER A 762 23.08 -33.20 62.53
N VAL A 763 22.11 -34.10 62.31
CA VAL A 763 21.97 -35.35 63.07
C VAL A 763 23.14 -36.30 62.76
N GLU A 764 23.58 -36.40 61.51
CA GLU A 764 24.76 -37.18 61.14
C GLU A 764 26.03 -36.62 61.78
N ALA A 765 26.20 -35.30 61.80
CA ALA A 765 27.32 -34.66 62.49
C ALA A 765 27.30 -34.90 64.01
N LEU A 766 26.14 -34.80 64.65
CA LEU A 766 25.99 -35.05 66.08
C LEU A 766 26.23 -36.52 66.44
N THR A 767 25.76 -37.47 65.62
CA THR A 767 26.00 -38.90 65.84
C THR A 767 27.46 -39.30 65.60
N ALA A 768 28.15 -38.65 64.65
CA ALA A 768 29.58 -38.82 64.46
C ALA A 768 30.37 -38.30 65.67
N ALA A 769 30.03 -37.10 66.17
CA ALA A 769 30.63 -36.54 67.37
C ALA A 769 30.36 -37.41 68.62
N GLN A 770 29.17 -38.00 68.73
CA GLN A 770 28.86 -38.92 69.82
C GLN A 770 29.71 -40.20 69.75
N LYS A 771 29.91 -40.77 68.55
CA LYS A 771 30.79 -41.94 68.37
C LYS A 771 32.26 -41.63 68.64
N GLU A 772 32.72 -40.42 68.31
CA GLU A 772 34.07 -39.98 68.64
C GLU A 772 34.24 -39.86 70.15
N ASN A 773 33.26 -39.27 70.84
CA ASN A 773 33.25 -39.17 72.29
C ASN A 773 33.15 -40.56 72.98
N GLU A 774 32.38 -41.50 72.41
CA GLU A 774 32.34 -42.89 72.88
C GLU A 774 33.70 -43.58 72.70
N LYS A 775 34.40 -43.36 71.59
CA LYS A 775 35.78 -43.85 71.40
C LYS A 775 36.76 -43.23 72.37
N GLU A 776 36.68 -41.92 72.60
CA GLU A 776 37.52 -41.26 73.61
C GLU A 776 37.27 -41.84 75.01
N GLN A 777 36.02 -42.17 75.34
CA GLN A 777 35.66 -42.86 76.59
C GLN A 777 36.21 -44.29 76.65
N GLU A 778 36.13 -45.06 75.55
CA GLU A 778 36.73 -46.40 75.45
C GLU A 778 38.26 -46.35 75.58
N ASP A 779 38.92 -45.41 74.89
CA ASP A 779 40.37 -45.21 74.99
C ASP A 779 40.78 -44.79 76.41
N LEU A 780 39.99 -43.94 77.08
CA LEU A 780 40.18 -43.58 78.48
C LEU A 780 40.05 -44.80 79.40
N LEU A 781 39.08 -45.69 79.16
CA LEU A 781 38.92 -46.93 79.92
C LEU A 781 40.12 -47.86 79.73
N VAL A 782 40.63 -48.02 78.51
CA VAL A 782 41.84 -48.80 78.23
C VAL A 782 43.04 -48.17 78.94
N LEU A 783 43.19 -46.85 78.93
CA LEU A 783 44.26 -46.16 79.65
C LEU A 783 44.13 -46.36 81.17
N LEU A 784 42.91 -46.38 81.70
CA LEU A 784 42.63 -46.65 83.12
C LEU A 784 42.96 -48.11 83.48
N GLU A 785 42.72 -49.06 82.58
CA GLU A 785 43.13 -50.46 82.71
C GLU A 785 44.66 -50.62 82.63
N GLU A 786 45.33 -49.91 81.72
CA GLU A 786 46.79 -49.90 81.66
C GLU A 786 47.43 -49.28 82.90
N VAL A 787 46.87 -48.18 83.42
CA VAL A 787 47.33 -47.50 84.64
C VAL A 787 47.06 -48.36 85.87
N SER A 788 45.88 -48.97 85.99
CA SER A 788 45.57 -49.90 87.09
C SER A 788 46.42 -51.17 87.01
N GLY A 789 46.66 -51.72 85.82
CA GLY A 789 47.57 -52.83 85.58
C GLY A 789 49.04 -52.49 85.88
N LYS A 790 49.48 -51.27 85.57
CA LYS A 790 50.79 -50.76 85.97
C LYS A 790 50.87 -50.56 87.49
N ARG A 791 49.82 -50.05 88.12
CA ARG A 791 49.70 -49.92 89.58
C ARG A 791 49.74 -51.29 90.25
N ARG A 792 49.05 -52.32 89.73
CA ARG A 792 49.14 -53.71 90.21
C ARG A 792 50.56 -54.27 90.08
N ARG A 793 51.24 -54.04 88.94
CA ARG A 793 52.64 -54.45 88.74
C ARG A 793 53.60 -53.74 89.69
N ASP A 794 53.45 -52.43 89.87
CA ASP A 794 54.26 -51.64 90.80
C ASP A 794 54.00 -52.05 92.26
N LYS A 795 52.74 -52.33 92.65
CA LYS A 795 52.40 -52.91 93.96
C LYS A 795 53.05 -54.28 94.15
N ALA A 796 53.03 -55.15 93.15
CA ALA A 796 53.68 -56.47 93.22
C ALA A 796 55.21 -56.36 93.34
N LEU A 797 55.83 -55.43 92.62
CA LEU A 797 57.28 -55.19 92.65
C LEU A 797 57.71 -54.52 93.97
N MET A 798 56.85 -53.68 94.57
CA MET A 798 57.06 -53.14 95.92
C MET A 798 56.92 -54.22 97.00
N ARG A 799 55.94 -55.15 96.87
CA ARG A 799 55.81 -56.33 97.73
C ARG A 799 57.05 -57.25 97.65
N GLU A 800 57.59 -57.49 96.45
CA GLU A 800 58.81 -58.30 96.26
C GLU A 800 60.07 -57.66 96.87
N LYS A 801 60.09 -56.32 96.97
CA LYS A 801 61.19 -55.55 97.57
C LYS A 801 61.03 -55.31 99.08
N GLY A 802 60.02 -55.91 99.72
CA GLY A 802 59.77 -55.81 101.17
C GLY A 802 59.29 -54.43 101.62
N ILE A 803 58.70 -53.64 100.71
CA ILE A 803 58.10 -52.33 100.99
C ILE A 803 56.61 -52.54 101.25
N ASP A 804 56.08 -51.96 102.32
CA ASP A 804 54.67 -52.08 102.74
C ASP A 804 53.73 -51.37 101.75
N VAL A 805 52.64 -52.03 101.30
CA VAL A 805 51.74 -51.54 100.24
C VAL A 805 50.28 -51.68 100.68
N SER A 806 49.49 -50.60 100.60
CA SER A 806 48.09 -50.56 101.06
C SER A 806 47.12 -51.42 100.23
N GLU A 807 46.22 -52.12 100.93
CA GLU A 807 45.29 -53.16 100.41
C GLU A 807 43.90 -52.65 100.02
N ASP A 808 43.66 -51.33 100.01
CA ASP A 808 42.31 -50.76 99.93
C ASP A 808 41.64 -50.76 98.53
N GLU A 809 42.09 -51.55 97.54
CA GLU A 809 41.49 -51.53 96.19
C GLU A 809 41.31 -52.92 95.53
N ASP A 810 41.46 -54.02 96.27
CA ASP A 810 41.21 -55.38 95.73
C ASP A 810 39.79 -55.92 96.04
N GLU A 811 38.92 -55.10 96.63
CA GLU A 811 37.51 -55.43 96.92
C GLU A 811 36.56 -54.48 96.18
N GLU A 812 36.43 -54.63 94.86
CA GLU A 812 35.20 -54.32 94.10
C GLU A 812 35.39 -54.79 92.64
N ASP A 813 34.72 -55.89 92.33
CA ASP A 813 34.26 -56.37 91.01
C ASP A 813 35.24 -56.44 89.83
N ALA A 814 35.40 -57.67 89.31
CA ALA A 814 35.70 -57.88 87.89
C ALA A 814 34.54 -58.66 87.25
#